data_AF-A0A328TZU9-F1
#
_entry.id   AF-A0A328TZU9-F1
#
_cell.length_a   1.000
_cell.length_b   1.000
_cell.length_c   1.000
_cell.angle_alpha   90.00
_cell.angle_beta   90.00
_cell.angle_gamma   90.00
#
_symmetry.space_group_name_H-M   'P 1'
#
loop_
_entity.id
_entity.type
_entity.pdbx_description
1 polymer ?
#
loop_
_entity_poly.entity_id
_entity_poly.type
_entity_poly.pdbx_seq_one_letter_code
_entity_poly.pdbx_strand_id
1 'polypeptide(L)'
;MFNKITIQDYTEPPHIKPGDSLHCDFVLDDSDFIAENDFKIMLKGEYAMHPSWMTEGGYPYLYRMIDDCLCPKDTHHSQFSLRFKGNGEEYRKRAYYKFVKPEHAGNQFTFSIYAKAEQLIKSTDAELEIVFEKRLIKEGVNKASISLDPDEVIVIPIEEGTYSWKKIETDFALEDNVASVLVYFHVKGCTGDLYLEDPYLKGNFYCEPGYNYLPQFTMFNPFHEDMNWFGENLSKKEWANLQIKINGEVCFDGEFFQRSLRFTEKEFTIDRALLQIGKNTISITNQADYFMPHPYLVKSVYLLYKEAKNLTVVGCNDCIPLHTPIPVLIYLKQPSIVTVSGNENLIFEKTHECNKGFNVINFTATAHQTNFNIQLNCGLEEETVSITRTIEKKDDNVLTGTSDAIYFAQDMDEFDEYFCWYINNRLGNFITLRPVYRWSGTRELNTDFWTHVVNLFTELRYHYCHIIDGRELPGMNANPTRDMLEGPYFVGNQGHERDGAFYYWGIRRGEKFAFFDELMERLTDKIKDGKYLTPPVYALNRVFANYNPVKPRDMEEAANQLVDNVRYSLNGVKRHSGPSTLFKYFYEGGVESAGSELMYGPHEIIIAAQRGAAIAYNKKDLLAHLAVQWSTLPHDTKERFRRYQLSLFVCYTHNINHINTEEGLMHIESELAFFDRFSPACLGHLEVQKNFAHFVNTHTRPTNMIVPLGFLHGKNDAWVCFTRPNAWGQIGEQWKFDHMEESWDLLKVFFPDSVLNAIYRYPCENKPQGFYSRTPYGTVDILPIEAQQAAYQNYKVLAFLGYNTATEQQFKQILAFCENGGTAILTWAHLFTTTNRNEAITGTSGVIDKGLIEKLLGIQDYTFPEYVEDPKRMAELTLQDTATVVRSHQGKGLIIHNSVGKGKVIFINSLNYPANPAIREEYEAVLKQTAEEACRAEYEKGYIVSDDTVNFTVFDREDGLRVIYLLNIDWWSDKEIAKATLKWNNQSFEINIERDKINMITLSKSVGVLTRDMDTEVVSIHESNGDTIVRLQGYGTTSIEVITMNGVRENTISINGFYDMTCSTCSFC
;
A
#
# COMPACT_ATOMS: atom_id res chain seq x y z
N MET A 1 18.05 -1.27 -22.77
CA MET A 1 16.93 -2.15 -22.35
C MET A 1 16.69 -3.22 -23.40
N PHE A 2 16.01 -4.33 -23.05
CA PHE A 2 15.66 -5.38 -24.00
C PHE A 2 14.50 -4.96 -24.92
N ASN A 3 14.65 -5.24 -26.21
CA ASN A 3 13.60 -5.21 -27.21
C ASN A 3 12.98 -6.60 -27.39
N LYS A 4 11.79 -6.69 -27.97
CA LYS A 4 11.01 -7.93 -28.10
C LYS A 4 10.73 -8.29 -29.57
N ILE A 5 10.94 -9.55 -29.92
CA ILE A 5 10.53 -10.17 -31.19
C ILE A 5 9.55 -11.31 -30.88
N THR A 6 8.39 -11.31 -31.54
CA THR A 6 7.43 -12.41 -31.43
C THR A 6 7.90 -13.62 -32.21
N ILE A 7 8.13 -14.73 -31.49
CA ILE A 7 8.34 -16.04 -32.11
C ILE A 7 6.97 -16.68 -32.34
N GLN A 8 6.14 -16.71 -31.31
CA GLN A 8 4.82 -17.34 -31.37
C GLN A 8 3.86 -16.70 -30.36
N ASP A 9 2.62 -16.45 -30.80
CA ASP A 9 1.51 -16.03 -29.94
C ASP A 9 0.29 -16.87 -30.30
N TYR A 10 -0.25 -17.63 -29.34
CA TYR A 10 -1.32 -18.58 -29.58
C TYR A 10 -2.67 -17.99 -29.16
N THR A 11 -3.65 -17.99 -30.06
CA THR A 11 -5.05 -17.67 -29.71
C THR A 11 -5.60 -18.72 -28.73
N GLU A 12 -5.35 -19.99 -29.01
CA GLU A 12 -5.66 -21.14 -28.15
C GLU A 12 -4.34 -21.78 -27.67
N PRO A 13 -3.95 -21.60 -26.39
CA PRO A 13 -2.69 -22.11 -25.86
C PRO A 13 -2.57 -23.65 -25.98
N PRO A 14 -1.52 -24.20 -26.62
CA PRO A 14 -1.28 -25.64 -26.62
C PRO A 14 -0.94 -26.18 -25.23
N HIS A 15 -1.31 -27.44 -24.98
CA HIS A 15 -0.97 -28.18 -23.77
C HIS A 15 0.24 -29.09 -24.01
N ILE A 16 1.27 -28.95 -23.18
CA ILE A 16 2.42 -29.84 -23.12
C ILE A 16 2.20 -30.82 -21.96
N LYS A 17 1.79 -32.06 -22.27
CA LYS A 17 1.63 -33.08 -21.22
C LYS A 17 3.00 -33.44 -20.64
N PRO A 18 3.05 -33.97 -19.40
CA PRO A 18 4.30 -34.48 -18.83
C PRO A 18 4.97 -35.49 -19.78
N GLY A 19 6.23 -35.22 -20.14
CA GLY A 19 7.02 -36.00 -21.10
C GLY A 19 6.91 -35.56 -22.57
N ASP A 20 5.91 -34.76 -22.94
CA ASP A 20 5.74 -34.24 -24.30
C ASP A 20 6.56 -32.95 -24.51
N SER A 21 6.79 -32.60 -25.78
CA SER A 21 7.50 -31.38 -26.20
C SER A 21 6.67 -30.54 -27.18
N LEU A 22 6.72 -29.22 -27.04
CA LEU A 22 6.26 -28.23 -28.03
C LEU A 22 7.46 -27.73 -28.83
N HIS A 23 7.27 -27.49 -30.13
CA HIS A 23 8.30 -26.93 -31.01
C HIS A 23 7.84 -25.61 -31.63
N CYS A 24 8.72 -24.61 -31.61
CA CYS A 24 8.50 -23.30 -32.23
C CYS A 24 9.71 -22.92 -33.09
N ASP A 25 9.47 -22.41 -34.30
CA ASP A 25 10.53 -22.01 -35.22
C ASP A 25 10.58 -20.49 -35.36
N PHE A 26 11.79 -19.91 -35.50
CA PHE A 26 11.98 -18.50 -35.83
C PHE A 26 13.22 -18.30 -36.71
N VAL A 27 13.35 -17.13 -37.33
CA VAL A 27 14.42 -16.84 -38.29
C VAL A 27 15.23 -15.62 -37.84
N LEU A 28 16.56 -15.71 -37.95
CA LEU A 28 17.50 -14.60 -37.77
C LEU A 28 18.34 -14.46 -39.04
N ASP A 29 18.24 -13.33 -39.74
CA ASP A 29 18.84 -13.17 -41.08
C ASP A 29 20.21 -12.46 -41.08
N ASP A 30 20.70 -12.03 -39.92
CA ASP A 30 21.88 -11.18 -39.79
C ASP A 30 22.87 -11.73 -38.75
N SER A 31 24.11 -11.99 -39.18
CA SER A 31 25.19 -12.44 -38.29
C SER A 31 25.63 -11.37 -37.31
N ASP A 32 25.62 -10.11 -37.74
CA ASP A 32 26.11 -8.99 -36.96
C ASP A 32 25.11 -8.73 -35.82
N PHE A 33 23.81 -8.83 -36.10
CA PHE A 33 22.77 -8.81 -35.08
C PHE A 33 22.99 -9.84 -33.96
N ILE A 34 23.38 -11.08 -34.29
CA ILE A 34 23.70 -12.11 -33.28
C ILE A 34 24.98 -11.76 -32.52
N ALA A 35 26.01 -11.27 -33.21
CA ALA A 35 27.29 -10.93 -32.59
C ALA A 35 27.19 -9.73 -31.64
N GLU A 36 26.36 -8.74 -31.99
CA GLU A 36 26.25 -7.45 -31.30
C GLU A 36 25.22 -7.44 -30.16
N ASN A 37 24.47 -8.53 -29.93
CA ASN A 37 23.39 -8.56 -28.93
C ASN A 37 23.51 -9.72 -27.92
N ASP A 38 23.03 -9.49 -26.70
CA ASP A 38 22.68 -10.52 -25.73
C ASP A 38 21.20 -10.89 -25.89
N PHE A 39 20.86 -12.15 -25.62
CA PHE A 39 19.52 -12.68 -25.89
C PHE A 39 18.88 -13.36 -24.68
N LYS A 40 17.55 -13.31 -24.60
CA LYS A 40 16.73 -14.11 -23.67
C LYS A 40 15.51 -14.70 -24.38
N ILE A 41 15.02 -15.85 -23.92
CA ILE A 41 13.66 -16.34 -24.23
C ILE A 41 12.74 -15.83 -23.15
N MET A 42 11.63 -15.18 -23.53
CA MET A 42 10.52 -14.88 -22.64
C MET A 42 9.37 -15.85 -22.96
N LEU A 43 9.07 -16.74 -22.02
CA LEU A 43 7.98 -17.71 -22.10
C LEU A 43 6.81 -17.22 -21.25
N LYS A 44 5.63 -17.00 -21.87
CA LYS A 44 4.38 -16.79 -21.12
C LYS A 44 3.59 -18.07 -21.09
N GLY A 45 3.33 -18.59 -19.90
CA GLY A 45 2.63 -19.85 -19.72
C GLY A 45 2.25 -20.12 -18.27
N GLU A 46 1.52 -21.20 -18.04
CA GLU A 46 1.07 -21.63 -16.71
C GLU A 46 0.80 -23.13 -16.70
N TYR A 47 0.80 -23.78 -15.53
CA TYR A 47 0.19 -25.11 -15.46
C TYR A 47 -1.32 -25.01 -15.68
N ALA A 48 -1.91 -26.03 -16.32
CA ALA A 48 -3.34 -26.10 -16.62
C ALA A 48 -4.18 -26.35 -15.36
N MET A 49 -4.19 -25.38 -14.46
CA MET A 49 -4.94 -25.36 -13.21
C MET A 49 -6.19 -24.48 -13.36
N HIS A 50 -7.15 -24.63 -12.44
CA HIS A 50 -8.32 -23.77 -12.45
C HIS A 50 -7.90 -22.33 -12.09
N PRO A 51 -8.33 -21.30 -12.86
CA PRO A 51 -7.90 -19.91 -12.64
C PRO A 51 -8.12 -19.37 -11.22
N SER A 52 -9.16 -19.83 -10.52
CA SER A 52 -9.44 -19.41 -9.15
C SER A 52 -8.40 -19.87 -8.12
N TRP A 53 -7.50 -20.79 -8.48
CA TRP A 53 -6.35 -21.16 -7.64
C TRP A 53 -5.15 -20.21 -7.85
N MET A 54 -5.15 -19.46 -8.96
CA MET A 54 -4.08 -18.54 -9.36
C MET A 54 -4.39 -17.08 -8.98
N THR A 55 -5.29 -16.85 -8.02
CA THR A 55 -5.61 -15.51 -7.48
C THR A 55 -5.04 -15.34 -6.09
N GLU A 56 -4.86 -14.11 -5.60
CA GLU A 56 -4.34 -13.83 -4.24
C GLU A 56 -5.08 -14.63 -3.15
N GLY A 57 -6.41 -14.74 -3.22
CA GLY A 57 -7.20 -15.49 -2.25
C GLY A 57 -7.17 -17.02 -2.44
N GLY A 58 -6.93 -17.50 -3.66
CA GLY A 58 -6.91 -18.92 -3.99
C GLY A 58 -5.56 -19.59 -3.79
N TYR A 59 -4.47 -18.86 -4.05
CA TYR A 59 -3.11 -19.37 -4.04
C TYR A 59 -2.70 -20.00 -2.69
N PRO A 60 -3.07 -19.44 -1.51
CA PRO A 60 -2.79 -20.07 -0.23
C PRO A 60 -3.41 -21.45 -0.01
N TYR A 61 -4.52 -21.75 -0.69
CA TYR A 61 -5.10 -23.09 -0.65
C TYR A 61 -4.26 -24.09 -1.43
N LEU A 62 -3.61 -23.65 -2.51
CA LEU A 62 -2.82 -24.51 -3.39
C LEU A 62 -1.56 -25.02 -2.69
N TYR A 63 -0.77 -24.14 -2.08
CA TYR A 63 0.54 -24.53 -1.54
C TYR A 63 0.52 -25.21 -0.17
N ARG A 64 -0.60 -25.11 0.55
CA ARG A 64 -0.75 -25.75 1.87
C ARG A 64 -1.20 -27.21 1.79
N MET A 65 -1.56 -27.72 0.61
CA MET A 65 -1.94 -29.12 0.43
C MET A 65 -0.69 -30.00 0.26
N ILE A 66 -0.81 -31.28 0.60
CA ILE A 66 0.25 -32.27 0.39
C ILE A 66 0.02 -33.17 -0.84
N ASP A 67 -1.08 -32.97 -1.56
CA ASP A 67 -1.58 -33.91 -2.58
C ASP A 67 -0.54 -34.30 -3.64
N ASP A 68 0.23 -33.34 -4.14
CA ASP A 68 1.24 -33.53 -5.21
C ASP A 68 2.58 -34.07 -4.71
N CYS A 69 2.78 -34.17 -3.40
CA CYS A 69 3.91 -34.89 -2.81
C CYS A 69 3.52 -36.28 -2.28
N LEU A 70 2.26 -36.71 -2.43
CA LEU A 70 1.84 -38.09 -2.18
C LEU A 70 2.36 -39.03 -3.28
N CYS A 71 2.66 -40.27 -2.91
CA CYS A 71 3.06 -41.33 -3.83
C CYS A 71 2.17 -42.58 -3.64
N PRO A 72 1.39 -42.99 -4.66
CA PRO A 72 0.59 -44.23 -4.61
C PRO A 72 1.34 -45.48 -5.08
N LYS A 73 2.56 -45.32 -5.62
CA LYS A 73 3.34 -46.42 -6.22
C LYS A 73 4.30 -47.05 -5.21
N ASP A 74 5.00 -46.20 -4.47
CA ASP A 74 5.93 -46.60 -3.42
C ASP A 74 5.19 -46.54 -2.09
N THR A 75 4.44 -47.59 -1.78
CA THR A 75 3.76 -47.76 -0.49
C THR A 75 4.14 -49.12 0.12
N HIS A 76 4.00 -49.25 1.43
CA HIS A 76 4.11 -50.48 2.18
C HIS A 76 2.76 -51.21 2.20
N HIS A 77 1.67 -50.51 2.54
CA HIS A 77 0.32 -51.06 2.68
C HIS A 77 -0.82 -50.02 2.62
N SER A 78 -0.56 -48.74 2.89
CA SER A 78 -1.53 -47.65 2.76
C SER A 78 -1.76 -47.27 1.29
N GLN A 79 -2.80 -46.46 1.06
CA GLN A 79 -3.10 -45.92 -0.27
C GLN A 79 -2.00 -44.96 -0.77
N PHE A 80 -1.40 -44.19 0.14
CA PHE A 80 -0.37 -43.21 -0.18
C PHE A 80 0.75 -43.24 0.86
N SER A 81 1.97 -43.02 0.39
CA SER A 81 3.08 -42.52 1.20
C SER A 81 3.30 -41.03 0.92
N LEU A 82 3.83 -40.30 1.88
CA LEU A 82 4.30 -38.93 1.71
C LEU A 82 5.76 -38.95 1.26
N ARG A 83 6.07 -38.35 0.10
CA ARG A 83 7.43 -38.29 -0.46
C ARG A 83 8.05 -36.92 -0.24
N PHE A 84 9.15 -36.89 0.50
CA PHE A 84 10.08 -35.77 0.53
C PHE A 84 11.20 -36.02 -0.47
N LYS A 85 11.16 -35.30 -1.60
CA LYS A 85 12.27 -35.27 -2.57
C LYS A 85 13.24 -34.18 -2.14
N GLY A 86 14.48 -34.53 -1.86
CA GLY A 86 15.54 -33.62 -1.46
C GLY A 86 16.53 -33.39 -2.61
N ASN A 87 16.81 -32.11 -2.89
CA ASN A 87 17.87 -31.69 -3.81
C ASN A 87 18.98 -30.91 -3.07
N GLY A 88 19.03 -31.03 -1.74
CA GLY A 88 19.95 -30.27 -0.90
C GLY A 88 19.47 -28.85 -0.60
N GLU A 89 18.16 -28.61 -0.61
CA GLU A 89 17.63 -27.26 -0.46
C GLU A 89 17.76 -26.72 0.98
N GLU A 90 18.05 -25.43 1.10
CA GLU A 90 18.24 -24.73 2.39
C GLU A 90 16.93 -24.40 3.13
N TYR A 91 15.80 -24.52 2.45
CA TYR A 91 14.48 -24.28 3.01
C TYR A 91 13.86 -25.54 3.61
N ARG A 92 12.96 -25.32 4.58
CA ARG A 92 12.27 -26.39 5.30
C ARG A 92 11.13 -26.97 4.49
N LYS A 93 11.05 -28.29 4.41
CA LYS A 93 9.89 -29.03 3.92
C LYS A 93 9.21 -29.71 5.09
N ARG A 94 7.93 -29.41 5.32
CA ARG A 94 7.20 -29.95 6.47
C ARG A 94 5.76 -30.33 6.15
N ALA A 95 5.29 -31.36 6.84
CA ALA A 95 3.88 -31.72 6.89
C ALA A 95 3.39 -31.70 8.34
N TYR A 96 2.34 -30.93 8.62
CA TYR A 96 1.85 -30.60 9.95
C TYR A 96 0.48 -31.24 10.23
N TYR A 97 0.31 -31.70 11.46
CA TYR A 97 -0.98 -32.10 12.01
C TYR A 97 -1.09 -31.75 13.50
N LYS A 98 -2.27 -31.32 13.94
CA LYS A 98 -2.53 -30.98 15.34
C LYS A 98 -3.70 -31.80 15.86
N PHE A 99 -3.59 -32.26 17.10
CA PHE A 99 -4.73 -32.82 17.82
C PHE A 99 -4.80 -32.29 19.27
N VAL A 100 -6.00 -32.30 19.82
CA VAL A 100 -6.27 -32.01 21.25
C VAL A 100 -6.26 -33.32 22.00
N LYS A 101 -5.58 -33.38 23.15
CA LYS A 101 -5.61 -34.60 23.97
C LYS A 101 -7.06 -34.85 24.46
N PRO A 102 -7.67 -36.01 24.16
CA PRO A 102 -9.00 -36.33 24.66
C PRO A 102 -8.99 -36.53 26.17
N GLU A 103 -10.03 -36.06 26.86
CA GLU A 103 -10.16 -36.17 28.33
C GLU A 103 -10.20 -37.61 28.84
N HIS A 104 -10.56 -38.57 27.99
CA HIS A 104 -10.68 -39.99 28.33
C HIS A 104 -9.51 -40.86 27.80
N ALA A 105 -8.46 -40.25 27.24
CA ALA A 105 -7.29 -40.99 26.80
C ALA A 105 -6.35 -41.25 28.01
N GLY A 106 -5.86 -42.48 28.16
CA GLY A 106 -4.81 -42.79 29.15
C GLY A 106 -3.49 -42.08 28.84
N ASN A 107 -2.54 -42.09 29.79
CA ASN A 107 -1.32 -41.26 29.68
C ASN A 107 -0.17 -41.88 28.89
N GLN A 108 -0.26 -43.15 28.48
CA GLN A 108 0.78 -43.87 27.75
C GLN A 108 0.41 -43.94 26.28
N PHE A 109 1.30 -43.45 25.41
CA PHE A 109 1.12 -43.43 23.96
C PHE A 109 2.33 -44.06 23.26
N THR A 110 2.05 -44.73 22.15
CA THR A 110 3.08 -45.25 21.24
C THR A 110 2.86 -44.62 19.88
N PHE A 111 3.86 -43.89 19.39
CA PHE A 111 3.90 -43.44 18.00
C PHE A 111 4.64 -44.46 17.15
N SER A 112 4.14 -44.69 15.94
CA SER A 112 4.87 -45.39 14.91
C SER A 112 4.60 -44.87 13.51
N ILE A 113 5.56 -45.05 12.61
CA ILE A 113 5.44 -44.74 11.18
C ILE A 113 6.36 -45.67 10.37
N TYR A 114 6.00 -45.97 9.12
CA TYR A 114 6.89 -46.67 8.20
C TYR A 114 7.70 -45.68 7.37
N ALA A 115 9.00 -45.95 7.21
CA ALA A 115 9.92 -45.12 6.42
C ALA A 115 10.69 -45.96 5.39
N LYS A 116 10.86 -45.42 4.19
CA LYS A 116 11.75 -45.92 3.12
C LYS A 116 12.61 -44.74 2.66
N ALA A 117 13.89 -44.98 2.38
CA ALA A 117 14.79 -43.95 1.89
C ALA A 117 15.63 -44.43 0.70
N GLU A 118 15.90 -43.53 -0.24
CA GLU A 118 16.71 -43.77 -1.42
C GLU A 118 17.78 -42.68 -1.54
N GLN A 119 19.04 -43.07 -1.33
CA GLN A 119 20.21 -42.18 -1.40
C GLN A 119 20.04 -40.91 -0.54
N LEU A 120 19.36 -41.05 0.59
CA LEU A 120 19.09 -39.93 1.48
C LEU A 120 20.40 -39.54 2.19
N ILE A 121 20.91 -38.34 1.97
CA ILE A 121 22.18 -37.87 2.52
C ILE A 121 21.96 -36.51 3.17
N LYS A 122 22.51 -36.33 4.37
CA LYS A 122 22.45 -35.08 5.13
C LYS A 122 23.64 -34.17 4.79
N SER A 123 23.37 -32.88 4.63
CA SER A 123 24.41 -31.84 4.77
C SER A 123 24.76 -31.63 6.26
N THR A 124 25.82 -30.86 6.53
CA THR A 124 26.30 -30.57 7.89
C THR A 124 25.23 -29.99 8.82
N ASP A 125 24.33 -29.17 8.27
CA ASP A 125 23.28 -28.45 9.01
C ASP A 125 21.86 -28.96 8.66
N ALA A 126 21.75 -30.19 8.17
CA ALA A 126 20.50 -30.79 7.77
C ALA A 126 19.59 -31.11 8.97
N GLU A 127 18.30 -30.83 8.83
CA GLU A 127 17.26 -31.26 9.77
C GLU A 127 16.48 -32.41 9.12
N LEU A 128 16.47 -33.59 9.76
CA LEU A 128 15.78 -34.79 9.25
C LEU A 128 15.17 -35.58 10.42
N GLU A 129 13.93 -35.25 10.76
CA GLU A 129 13.33 -35.61 12.03
C GLU A 129 11.79 -35.60 12.02
N ILE A 130 11.21 -36.27 13.01
CA ILE A 130 9.79 -36.23 13.37
C ILE A 130 9.69 -35.51 14.70
N VAL A 131 8.86 -34.48 14.79
CA VAL A 131 8.78 -33.60 15.96
C VAL A 131 7.38 -33.64 16.56
N PHE A 132 7.32 -33.78 17.89
CA PHE A 132 6.11 -33.63 18.69
C PHE A 132 6.30 -32.48 19.67
N GLU A 133 5.40 -31.52 19.63
CA GLU A 133 5.43 -30.36 20.49
C GLU A 133 4.20 -30.36 21.39
N LYS A 134 4.43 -30.54 22.69
CA LYS A 134 3.37 -30.64 23.70
C LYS A 134 3.11 -29.30 24.35
N ARG A 135 1.83 -29.04 24.64
CA ARG A 135 1.38 -27.88 25.42
C ARG A 135 0.53 -28.32 26.58
N LEU A 136 0.73 -27.70 27.73
CA LEU A 136 -0.03 -27.93 28.94
C LEU A 136 -1.26 -27.02 29.00
N ILE A 137 -2.29 -27.45 29.74
CA ILE A 137 -3.48 -26.67 30.04
C ILE A 137 -3.05 -25.44 30.84
N LYS A 138 -3.36 -24.25 30.31
CA LYS A 138 -3.09 -22.95 30.93
C LYS A 138 -4.41 -22.19 31.09
N GLU A 139 -4.54 -21.48 32.21
CA GLU A 139 -5.73 -20.66 32.48
C GLU A 139 -5.90 -19.59 31.40
N GLY A 140 -7.13 -19.42 30.91
CA GLY A 140 -7.45 -18.43 29.87
C GLY A 140 -7.03 -18.81 28.44
N VAL A 141 -6.42 -19.98 28.22
CA VAL A 141 -5.98 -20.46 26.90
C VAL A 141 -6.90 -21.60 26.44
N ASN A 142 -7.37 -21.54 25.20
CA ASN A 142 -8.18 -22.62 24.63
C ASN A 142 -7.32 -23.90 24.47
N LYS A 143 -7.85 -25.07 24.86
CA LYS A 143 -7.12 -26.37 24.76
C LYS A 143 -6.67 -26.70 23.33
N ALA A 144 -7.36 -26.20 22.31
CA ALA A 144 -7.01 -26.41 20.91
C ALA A 144 -5.92 -25.46 20.39
N SER A 145 -5.56 -24.42 21.15
CA SER A 145 -4.63 -23.41 20.66
C SER A 145 -3.18 -23.88 20.65
N ILE A 146 -2.42 -23.41 19.67
CA ILE A 146 -0.96 -23.60 19.60
C ILE A 146 -0.17 -22.28 19.60
N SER A 147 -0.81 -21.13 19.84
CA SER A 147 -0.15 -19.82 19.79
C SER A 147 0.94 -19.62 20.86
N LEU A 148 0.94 -20.41 21.93
CA LEU A 148 2.03 -20.41 22.90
C LEU A 148 3.17 -21.33 22.47
N ASP A 149 4.38 -21.01 22.92
CA ASP A 149 5.52 -21.93 22.83
C ASP A 149 5.19 -23.29 23.47
N PRO A 150 5.74 -24.38 22.92
CA PRO A 150 5.56 -25.71 23.50
C PRO A 150 6.23 -25.79 24.87
N ASP A 151 5.58 -26.48 25.80
CA ASP A 151 6.13 -26.76 27.13
C ASP A 151 7.16 -27.91 27.07
N GLU A 152 7.06 -28.79 26.07
CA GLU A 152 7.99 -29.89 25.82
C GLU A 152 8.09 -30.18 24.31
N VAL A 153 9.30 -30.48 23.83
CA VAL A 153 9.55 -30.91 22.44
C VAL A 153 10.21 -32.28 22.45
N ILE A 154 9.62 -33.24 21.74
CA ILE A 154 10.18 -34.57 21.49
C ILE A 154 10.61 -34.64 20.04
N VAL A 155 11.85 -35.05 19.81
CA VAL A 155 12.44 -35.21 18.48
C VAL A 155 12.80 -36.67 18.26
N ILE A 156 12.31 -37.25 17.17
CA ILE A 156 12.61 -38.61 16.73
C ILE A 156 13.43 -38.50 15.44
N PRO A 157 14.73 -38.84 15.44
CA PRO A 157 15.57 -38.71 14.27
C PRO A 157 15.22 -39.75 13.21
N ILE A 158 15.33 -39.38 11.93
CA ILE A 158 15.27 -40.32 10.81
C ILE A 158 16.71 -40.58 10.34
N GLU A 159 17.03 -41.84 10.12
CA GLU A 159 18.36 -42.27 9.65
C GLU A 159 18.57 -41.89 8.18
N GLU A 160 19.79 -41.50 7.83
CA GLU A 160 20.19 -41.32 6.43
C GLU A 160 20.52 -42.67 5.76
N GLY A 161 20.71 -42.64 4.44
CA GLY A 161 21.11 -43.77 3.62
C GLY A 161 20.00 -44.31 2.71
N THR A 162 20.18 -45.55 2.26
CA THR A 162 19.21 -46.26 1.41
C THR A 162 18.69 -47.46 2.18
N TYR A 163 17.38 -47.54 2.39
CA TYR A 163 16.73 -48.67 3.06
C TYR A 163 15.30 -48.88 2.57
N SER A 164 14.90 -50.14 2.52
CA SER A 164 13.50 -50.54 2.32
C SER A 164 12.65 -50.20 3.54
N TRP A 165 11.33 -50.32 3.40
CA TRP A 165 10.36 -50.03 4.45
C TRP A 165 10.76 -50.62 5.81
N LYS A 166 10.97 -49.75 6.79
CA LYS A 166 11.21 -50.09 8.20
C LYS A 166 10.26 -49.31 9.09
N LYS A 167 9.92 -49.88 10.23
CA LYS A 167 9.07 -49.22 11.22
C LYS A 167 9.94 -48.39 12.17
N ILE A 168 9.60 -47.12 12.33
CA ILE A 168 10.08 -46.24 13.39
C ILE A 168 9.02 -46.25 14.49
N GLU A 169 9.39 -46.50 15.73
CA GLU A 169 8.46 -46.61 16.86
C GLU A 169 9.07 -45.96 18.10
N THR A 170 8.26 -45.22 18.87
CA THR A 170 8.69 -44.52 20.08
C THR A 170 7.52 -44.38 21.05
N ASP A 171 7.77 -44.72 22.31
CA ASP A 171 6.82 -44.53 23.41
C ASP A 171 7.03 -43.16 24.07
N PHE A 172 5.95 -42.50 24.43
CA PHE A 172 6.00 -41.29 25.27
C PHE A 172 4.73 -41.11 26.10
N ALA A 173 4.86 -40.34 27.17
CA ALA A 173 3.75 -39.97 28.03
C ALA A 173 3.08 -38.68 27.56
N LEU A 174 1.75 -38.67 27.52
CA LEU A 174 0.94 -37.45 27.46
C LEU A 174 0.07 -37.39 28.71
N GLU A 175 0.46 -36.58 29.70
CA GLU A 175 -0.20 -36.46 31.00
C GLU A 175 -1.57 -35.78 30.91
N ASP A 176 -2.42 -35.92 31.94
CA ASP A 176 -3.79 -35.37 31.96
C ASP A 176 -3.87 -33.85 31.85
N ASN A 177 -2.77 -33.17 32.15
CA ASN A 177 -2.63 -31.73 31.97
C ASN A 177 -2.12 -31.32 30.58
N VAL A 178 -1.93 -32.23 29.63
CA VAL A 178 -1.64 -31.88 28.23
C VAL A 178 -2.91 -31.38 27.53
N ALA A 179 -2.82 -30.22 26.89
CA ALA A 179 -3.90 -29.59 26.13
C ALA A 179 -3.88 -30.04 24.66
N SER A 180 -2.80 -29.73 23.94
CA SER A 180 -2.65 -30.00 22.51
C SER A 180 -1.25 -30.49 22.18
N VAL A 181 -1.16 -31.21 21.05
CA VAL A 181 0.10 -31.67 20.48
C VAL A 181 0.14 -31.28 19.00
N LEU A 182 1.22 -30.61 18.60
CA LEU A 182 1.55 -30.39 17.19
C LEU A 182 2.56 -31.47 16.77
N VAL A 183 2.27 -32.16 15.68
CA VAL A 183 3.13 -33.17 15.08
C VAL A 183 3.55 -32.70 13.70
N TYR A 184 4.85 -32.80 13.39
CA TYR A 184 5.30 -32.55 12.03
C TYR A 184 6.52 -33.37 11.64
N PHE A 185 6.63 -33.63 10.35
CA PHE A 185 7.80 -34.22 9.70
C PHE A 185 8.65 -33.10 9.13
N HIS A 186 9.96 -33.15 9.34
CA HIS A 186 10.85 -32.08 8.94
C HIS A 186 12.02 -32.59 8.10
N VAL A 187 12.18 -32.01 6.91
CA VAL A 187 13.32 -32.23 6.02
C VAL A 187 13.91 -30.88 5.58
N LYS A 188 15.21 -30.68 5.80
CA LYS A 188 16.01 -29.54 5.31
C LYS A 188 17.44 -30.03 5.00
N GLY A 189 18.08 -29.48 3.97
CA GLY A 189 19.50 -29.75 3.67
C GLY A 189 19.81 -31.21 3.30
N CYS A 190 18.81 -31.94 2.78
CA CYS A 190 18.96 -33.36 2.42
C CYS A 190 18.89 -33.54 0.90
N THR A 191 19.71 -34.45 0.36
CA THR A 191 19.56 -34.95 -1.02
C THR A 191 19.00 -36.37 -1.01
N GLY A 192 18.28 -36.77 -2.06
CA GLY A 192 17.66 -38.11 -2.17
C GLY A 192 16.19 -38.11 -1.77
N ASP A 193 15.56 -39.28 -1.72
CA ASP A 193 14.13 -39.42 -1.46
C ASP A 193 13.86 -40.07 -0.10
N LEU A 194 12.93 -39.49 0.67
CA LEU A 194 12.34 -40.09 1.86
C LEU A 194 10.85 -40.31 1.63
N TYR A 195 10.38 -41.52 1.93
CA TYR A 195 8.97 -41.89 1.90
C TYR A 195 8.51 -42.23 3.32
N LEU A 196 7.41 -41.63 3.75
CA LEU A 196 6.79 -41.86 5.05
C LEU A 196 5.37 -42.36 4.87
N GLU A 197 4.95 -43.34 5.67
CA GLU A 197 3.65 -43.96 5.53
C GLU A 197 3.03 -44.37 6.87
N ASP A 198 1.70 -44.26 6.95
CA ASP A 198 0.88 -44.70 8.08
C ASP A 198 1.33 -44.13 9.42
N PRO A 199 1.31 -42.78 9.59
CA PRO A 199 1.52 -42.19 10.91
C PRO A 199 0.45 -42.70 11.87
N TYR A 200 0.90 -43.37 12.92
CA TYR A 200 0.03 -44.09 13.83
C TYR A 200 0.36 -43.72 15.26
N LEU A 201 -0.54 -43.01 15.93
CA LEU A 201 -0.43 -42.65 17.34
C LEU A 201 -1.49 -43.40 18.15
N LYS A 202 -1.05 -44.42 18.88
CA LYS A 202 -1.91 -45.26 19.70
C LYS A 202 -1.94 -44.75 21.14
N GLY A 203 -3.14 -44.50 21.66
CA GLY A 203 -3.36 -44.26 23.10
C GLY A 203 -4.31 -45.30 23.71
N ASN A 204 -4.26 -45.45 25.03
CA ASN A 204 -5.20 -46.30 25.77
C ASN A 204 -6.53 -45.56 25.96
N PHE A 205 -7.42 -45.62 24.96
CA PHE A 205 -8.78 -45.12 25.10
C PHE A 205 -9.65 -46.17 25.81
N TYR A 206 -10.36 -45.78 26.88
CA TYR A 206 -11.12 -46.72 27.71
C TYR A 206 -12.24 -47.46 26.96
N CYS A 207 -12.77 -46.91 25.86
CA CYS A 207 -13.87 -47.51 25.09
C CYS A 207 -13.50 -48.00 23.68
N GLU A 208 -12.30 -47.73 23.16
CA GLU A 208 -11.84 -48.24 21.85
C GLU A 208 -10.31 -48.46 21.83
N PRO A 209 -9.84 -49.65 22.24
CA PRO A 209 -8.43 -49.99 22.18
C PRO A 209 -7.94 -50.00 20.73
N GLY A 210 -6.92 -49.18 20.41
CA GLY A 210 -6.34 -49.12 19.06
C GLY A 210 -6.88 -48.00 18.17
N TYR A 211 -7.59 -47.02 18.73
CA TYR A 211 -7.89 -45.77 18.02
C TYR A 211 -6.58 -45.04 17.64
N ASN A 212 -6.47 -44.60 16.38
CA ASN A 212 -5.35 -43.80 15.89
C ASN A 212 -5.68 -42.31 15.97
N TYR A 213 -4.87 -41.55 16.71
CA TYR A 213 -5.03 -40.11 16.86
C TYR A 213 -4.44 -39.29 15.69
N LEU A 214 -3.73 -39.93 14.77
CA LEU A 214 -3.20 -39.28 13.56
C LEU A 214 -3.90 -39.85 12.32
N PRO A 215 -4.36 -39.01 11.38
CA PRO A 215 -4.90 -39.51 10.12
C PRO A 215 -3.78 -40.03 9.23
N GLN A 216 -4.07 -41.06 8.45
CA GLN A 216 -3.18 -41.49 7.36
C GLN A 216 -2.98 -40.36 6.34
N PHE A 217 -1.85 -40.37 5.63
CA PHE A 217 -1.66 -39.46 4.52
C PHE A 217 -2.68 -39.75 3.41
N THR A 218 -3.45 -38.73 3.05
CA THR A 218 -4.48 -38.81 2.02
C THR A 218 -4.65 -37.47 1.34
N MET A 219 -5.38 -37.45 0.23
CA MET A 219 -5.70 -36.23 -0.50
C MET A 219 -6.60 -35.30 0.34
N PHE A 220 -6.47 -34.00 0.13
CA PHE A 220 -7.27 -32.99 0.80
C PHE A 220 -8.78 -33.27 0.69
N ASN A 221 -9.46 -33.27 1.84
CA ASN A 221 -10.91 -33.42 1.93
C ASN A 221 -11.58 -32.17 2.53
N PRO A 222 -12.37 -31.40 1.76
CA PRO A 222 -13.04 -30.19 2.25
C PRO A 222 -14.18 -30.48 3.25
N PHE A 223 -14.68 -31.71 3.32
CA PHE A 223 -15.75 -32.07 4.26
C PHE A 223 -15.21 -32.56 5.61
N HIS A 224 -13.99 -33.11 5.61
CA HIS A 224 -13.28 -33.66 6.77
C HIS A 224 -11.91 -32.97 6.95
N GLU A 225 -11.92 -31.64 7.06
CA GLU A 225 -10.70 -30.83 7.15
C GLU A 225 -9.82 -31.14 8.37
N ASP A 226 -10.44 -31.66 9.44
CA ASP A 226 -9.80 -32.16 10.65
C ASP A 226 -8.93 -33.41 10.41
N MET A 227 -9.06 -34.06 9.25
CA MET A 227 -8.24 -35.20 8.84
C MET A 227 -7.12 -34.82 7.85
N ASN A 228 -7.03 -33.53 7.47
CA ASN A 228 -6.05 -33.08 6.48
C ASN A 228 -4.71 -32.72 7.14
N TRP A 229 -3.62 -33.12 6.49
CA TRP A 229 -2.27 -32.63 6.77
C TRP A 229 -2.00 -31.34 6.00
N PHE A 230 -1.33 -30.36 6.62
CA PHE A 230 -0.90 -29.13 5.95
C PHE A 230 0.57 -29.18 5.58
N GLY A 231 0.91 -28.75 4.36
CA GLY A 231 2.28 -28.68 3.85
C GLY A 231 2.91 -27.29 3.96
N GLU A 232 4.24 -27.27 4.10
CA GLU A 232 5.11 -26.11 3.92
C GLU A 232 6.22 -26.50 2.94
N ASN A 233 6.36 -25.73 1.85
CA ASN A 233 7.29 -25.99 0.73
C ASN A 233 7.22 -27.42 0.13
N LEU A 234 6.04 -28.06 0.21
CA LEU A 234 5.78 -29.39 -0.35
C LEU A 234 5.08 -29.36 -1.71
N SER A 235 4.30 -28.32 -1.96
CA SER A 235 3.60 -28.12 -3.23
C SER A 235 4.60 -28.00 -4.38
N LYS A 236 4.31 -28.75 -5.44
CA LYS A 236 5.00 -28.76 -6.74
C LYS A 236 4.17 -28.10 -7.83
N LYS A 237 2.86 -27.92 -7.62
CA LYS A 237 1.92 -27.26 -8.55
C LYS A 237 2.30 -25.81 -8.90
N GLU A 238 3.09 -25.17 -8.06
CA GLU A 238 3.55 -23.78 -8.23
C GLU A 238 4.98 -23.66 -8.80
N TRP A 239 5.68 -24.79 -8.97
CA TRP A 239 7.04 -24.84 -9.51
C TRP A 239 7.04 -25.60 -10.83
N ALA A 240 7.06 -24.85 -11.93
CA ALA A 240 7.08 -25.43 -13.27
C ALA A 240 8.43 -26.04 -13.59
N ASN A 241 8.46 -27.35 -13.84
CA ASN A 241 9.65 -28.08 -14.24
C ASN A 241 9.68 -28.29 -15.77
N LEU A 242 10.53 -27.53 -16.47
CA LEU A 242 10.63 -27.55 -17.93
C LEU A 242 12.08 -27.69 -18.41
N GLN A 243 12.25 -28.33 -19.56
CA GLN A 243 13.48 -28.27 -20.35
C GLN A 243 13.25 -27.47 -21.63
N ILE A 244 14.10 -26.48 -21.88
CA ILE A 244 14.11 -25.67 -23.09
C ILE A 244 15.39 -25.95 -23.87
N LYS A 245 15.23 -26.32 -25.13
CA LYS A 245 16.34 -26.55 -26.08
C LYS A 245 16.26 -25.57 -27.24
N ILE A 246 17.40 -25.11 -27.72
CA ILE A 246 17.54 -24.31 -28.94
C ILE A 246 18.44 -25.11 -29.89
N ASN A 247 17.94 -25.38 -31.10
CA ASN A 247 18.66 -26.15 -32.12
C ASN A 247 19.16 -27.53 -31.62
N GLY A 248 18.43 -28.14 -30.67
CA GLY A 248 18.75 -29.44 -30.07
C GLY A 248 19.58 -29.38 -28.79
N GLU A 249 20.24 -28.26 -28.52
CA GLU A 249 21.10 -28.03 -27.36
C GLU A 249 20.31 -27.43 -26.19
N VAL A 250 20.65 -27.81 -24.96
CA VAL A 250 19.92 -27.39 -23.75
C VAL A 250 20.26 -25.94 -23.41
N CYS A 251 19.21 -25.10 -23.33
CA CYS A 251 19.28 -23.72 -22.88
C CYS A 251 18.87 -23.59 -21.40
N PHE A 252 17.89 -24.38 -20.96
CA PHE A 252 17.40 -24.42 -19.58
C PHE A 252 16.88 -25.82 -19.25
N ASP A 253 17.11 -26.30 -18.02
CA ASP A 253 16.63 -27.59 -17.51
C ASP A 253 16.43 -27.47 -15.99
N GLY A 254 15.18 -27.32 -15.56
CA GLY A 254 14.88 -27.19 -14.13
C GLY A 254 13.53 -26.57 -13.79
N GLU A 255 13.39 -26.21 -12.51
CA GLU A 255 12.17 -25.63 -11.93
C GLU A 255 12.22 -24.10 -11.89
N PHE A 256 11.08 -23.45 -12.11
CA PHE A 256 10.88 -22.03 -11.82
C PHE A 256 9.49 -21.77 -11.24
N PHE A 257 9.38 -20.72 -10.43
CA PHE A 257 8.15 -20.36 -9.75
C PHE A 257 7.10 -19.75 -10.69
N GLN A 258 5.83 -20.12 -10.50
CA GLN A 258 4.67 -19.52 -11.17
C GLN A 258 3.94 -18.59 -10.22
N ARG A 259 3.94 -17.29 -10.48
CA ARG A 259 3.30 -16.30 -9.59
C ARG A 259 1.79 -16.52 -9.51
N SER A 260 1.13 -15.94 -8.50
CA SER A 260 -0.34 -15.92 -8.36
C SER A 260 -1.03 -15.04 -9.40
N LEU A 261 -0.76 -15.30 -10.68
CA LEU A 261 -1.15 -14.54 -11.84
C LEU A 261 -1.28 -15.49 -13.03
N ARG A 262 -2.15 -15.14 -13.98
CA ARG A 262 -2.34 -15.96 -15.19
C ARG A 262 -1.27 -15.69 -16.23
N PHE A 263 -0.79 -16.75 -16.87
CA PHE A 263 0.17 -16.68 -17.98
C PHE A 263 1.38 -15.78 -17.71
N THR A 264 1.92 -15.85 -16.49
CA THR A 264 3.12 -15.12 -16.08
C THR A 264 4.28 -15.41 -17.02
N GLU A 265 5.08 -14.41 -17.32
CA GLU A 265 6.34 -14.62 -18.02
C GLU A 265 7.42 -15.18 -17.10
N LYS A 266 8.27 -16.03 -17.69
CA LYS A 266 9.61 -16.31 -17.20
C LYS A 266 10.61 -16.05 -18.31
N GLU A 267 11.76 -15.48 -17.94
CA GLU A 267 12.84 -15.16 -18.85
C GLU A 267 14.05 -16.06 -18.61
N PHE A 268 14.64 -16.54 -19.71
CA PHE A 268 15.79 -17.44 -19.69
C PHE A 268 16.90 -16.86 -20.57
N THR A 269 18.08 -16.64 -20.00
CA THR A 269 19.26 -16.18 -20.75
C THR A 269 19.68 -17.21 -21.78
N ILE A 270 20.02 -16.74 -22.99
CA ILE A 270 20.49 -17.59 -24.09
C ILE A 270 21.98 -17.33 -24.31
N ASP A 271 22.77 -18.40 -24.41
CA ASP A 271 24.11 -18.29 -25.01
C ASP A 271 23.96 -18.05 -26.52
N ARG A 272 24.51 -16.94 -27.02
CA ARG A 272 24.50 -16.57 -28.44
C ARG A 272 25.02 -17.68 -29.35
N ALA A 273 25.91 -18.55 -28.85
CA ALA A 273 26.43 -19.70 -29.59
C ALA A 273 25.36 -20.74 -29.97
N LEU A 274 24.20 -20.72 -29.29
CA LEU A 274 23.05 -21.58 -29.61
C LEU A 274 22.24 -21.07 -30.81
N LEU A 275 22.41 -19.81 -31.19
CA LEU A 275 21.70 -19.18 -32.29
C LEU A 275 22.49 -19.32 -33.60
N GLN A 276 21.77 -19.50 -34.70
CA GLN A 276 22.35 -19.56 -36.04
C GLN A 276 21.61 -18.63 -37.02
N ILE A 277 22.28 -18.28 -38.12
CA ILE A 277 21.64 -17.58 -39.23
C ILE A 277 20.62 -18.51 -39.89
N GLY A 278 19.50 -17.95 -40.31
CA GLY A 278 18.38 -18.67 -40.88
C GLY A 278 17.48 -19.25 -39.78
N LYS A 279 16.99 -20.48 -40.01
CA LYS A 279 16.00 -21.12 -39.14
C LYS A 279 16.61 -21.57 -37.82
N ASN A 280 15.98 -21.19 -36.72
CA ASN A 280 16.23 -21.67 -35.37
C ASN A 280 14.98 -22.39 -34.85
N THR A 281 15.16 -23.45 -34.06
CA THR A 281 14.05 -24.22 -33.47
C THR A 281 14.17 -24.26 -31.94
N ILE A 282 13.12 -23.84 -31.26
CA ILE A 282 12.96 -23.98 -29.80
C ILE A 282 12.13 -25.23 -29.53
N SER A 283 12.55 -26.04 -28.56
CA SER A 283 11.77 -27.14 -28.00
C SER A 283 11.54 -26.93 -26.51
N ILE A 284 10.29 -27.02 -26.06
CA ILE A 284 9.89 -26.87 -24.65
C ILE A 284 9.28 -28.19 -24.19
N THR A 285 9.88 -28.84 -23.20
CA THR A 285 9.45 -30.16 -22.69
C THR A 285 8.97 -30.04 -21.25
N ASN A 286 7.80 -30.60 -20.92
CA ASN A 286 7.30 -30.62 -19.55
C ASN A 286 7.87 -31.84 -18.81
N GLN A 287 8.68 -31.60 -17.77
CA GLN A 287 9.37 -32.64 -17.00
C GLN A 287 8.69 -32.96 -15.65
N ALA A 288 7.49 -32.45 -15.40
CA ALA A 288 6.76 -32.69 -14.16
C ALA A 288 6.62 -34.19 -13.83
N ASP A 289 7.09 -34.61 -12.66
CA ASP A 289 7.22 -36.02 -12.25
C ASP A 289 6.37 -36.39 -11.02
N TYR A 290 5.48 -35.49 -10.58
CA TYR A 290 4.72 -35.63 -9.34
C TYR A 290 3.39 -36.38 -9.51
N PHE A 291 2.70 -36.68 -8.41
CA PHE A 291 1.42 -37.38 -8.48
C PHE A 291 0.35 -36.52 -9.15
N MET A 292 -0.20 -37.02 -10.26
CA MET A 292 -1.14 -36.31 -11.14
C MET A 292 -0.59 -34.97 -11.67
N PRO A 293 0.52 -34.99 -12.46
CA PRO A 293 1.15 -33.76 -12.92
C PRO A 293 0.29 -33.02 -13.95
N HIS A 294 0.23 -31.70 -13.81
CA HIS A 294 -0.52 -30.85 -14.73
C HIS A 294 0.21 -30.69 -16.07
N PRO A 295 -0.51 -30.66 -17.21
CA PRO A 295 0.02 -30.16 -18.47
C PRO A 295 0.42 -28.69 -18.34
N TYR A 296 1.42 -28.25 -19.10
CA TYR A 296 1.84 -26.85 -19.18
C TYR A 296 1.20 -26.17 -20.39
N LEU A 297 0.57 -25.02 -20.18
CA LEU A 297 -0.03 -24.17 -21.21
C LEU A 297 0.97 -23.13 -21.68
N VAL A 298 1.19 -23.02 -22.99
CA VAL A 298 2.05 -21.98 -23.58
C VAL A 298 1.19 -20.94 -24.27
N LYS A 299 1.15 -19.71 -23.75
CA LYS A 299 0.42 -18.60 -24.38
C LYS A 299 1.24 -17.99 -25.50
N SER A 300 2.51 -17.70 -25.24
CA SER A 300 3.39 -17.03 -26.19
C SER A 300 4.85 -17.26 -25.86
N VAL A 301 5.70 -17.16 -26.90
CA VAL A 301 7.16 -17.22 -26.80
C VAL A 301 7.72 -16.01 -27.55
N TYR A 302 8.61 -15.28 -26.89
CA TYR A 302 9.30 -14.13 -27.47
C TYR A 302 10.81 -14.28 -27.35
N LEU A 303 11.53 -13.73 -28.32
CA LEU A 303 12.97 -13.50 -28.23
C LEU A 303 13.19 -12.06 -27.76
N LEU A 304 13.89 -11.90 -26.65
CA LEU A 304 14.35 -10.60 -26.17
C LEU A 304 15.81 -10.40 -26.59
N TYR A 305 16.15 -9.19 -27.02
CA TYR A 305 17.53 -8.83 -27.37
C TYR A 305 17.93 -7.44 -26.85
N LYS A 306 19.21 -7.26 -26.49
CA LYS A 306 19.81 -5.95 -26.18
C LYS A 306 21.26 -5.91 -26.65
N GLU A 307 21.77 -4.73 -26.94
CA GLU A 307 23.17 -4.54 -27.36
C GLU A 307 24.16 -5.09 -26.32
N ALA A 308 25.19 -5.81 -26.77
CA ALA A 308 26.11 -6.57 -25.95
C ALA A 308 27.32 -5.73 -25.46
N LYS A 309 27.08 -4.55 -24.91
CA LYS A 309 28.14 -3.64 -24.42
C LYS A 309 28.77 -4.08 -23.10
N ASN A 310 30.05 -3.75 -22.88
CA ASN A 310 30.65 -3.87 -21.55
C ASN A 310 30.18 -2.75 -20.62
N LEU A 311 30.22 -1.50 -21.07
CA LEU A 311 29.75 -0.31 -20.36
C LEU A 311 28.31 0.03 -20.78
N THR A 312 27.42 0.17 -19.80
CA THR A 312 26.06 0.66 -20.03
C THR A 312 25.75 1.76 -19.02
N VAL A 313 25.36 2.94 -19.50
CA VAL A 313 24.70 3.94 -18.66
C VAL A 313 23.29 3.45 -18.36
N VAL A 314 23.00 3.22 -17.08
CA VAL A 314 21.71 2.68 -16.63
C VAL A 314 20.70 3.82 -16.47
N GLY A 315 21.13 4.92 -15.85
CA GLY A 315 20.32 6.13 -15.84
C GLY A 315 20.85 7.24 -14.93
N CYS A 316 20.31 8.42 -15.22
CA CYS A 316 20.51 9.67 -14.50
C CYS A 316 19.27 10.55 -14.74
N ASN A 317 18.95 11.40 -13.78
CA ASN A 317 17.98 12.47 -14.01
C ASN A 317 18.54 13.46 -15.03
N ASP A 318 17.73 13.88 -16.00
CA ASP A 318 18.13 14.88 -16.99
C ASP A 318 17.90 16.32 -16.53
N CYS A 319 17.13 16.51 -15.45
CA CYS A 319 17.06 17.75 -14.70
C CYS A 319 17.74 17.55 -13.35
N ILE A 320 18.84 18.26 -13.12
CA ILE A 320 19.71 18.03 -11.95
C ILE A 320 19.75 19.25 -11.03
N PRO A 321 19.66 19.10 -9.70
CA PRO A 321 19.76 20.22 -8.77
C PRO A 321 21.16 20.83 -8.75
N LEU A 322 21.24 22.15 -8.63
CA LEU A 322 22.50 22.86 -8.42
C LEU A 322 23.12 22.50 -7.05
N HIS A 323 24.46 22.45 -7.01
CA HIS A 323 25.26 22.27 -5.79
C HIS A 323 24.99 21.00 -4.97
N THR A 324 24.25 20.05 -5.54
CA THR A 324 23.96 18.76 -4.93
C THR A 324 24.66 17.67 -5.74
N PRO A 325 25.36 16.72 -5.10
CA PRO A 325 25.95 15.62 -5.85
C PRO A 325 24.86 14.74 -6.49
N ILE A 326 25.05 14.46 -7.77
CA ILE A 326 24.16 13.70 -8.64
C ILE A 326 24.85 12.38 -8.99
N PRO A 327 24.24 11.25 -8.64
CA PRO A 327 24.75 9.94 -9.01
C PRO A 327 24.33 9.60 -10.45
N VAL A 328 25.28 9.13 -11.25
CA VAL A 328 25.04 8.43 -12.52
C VAL A 328 25.28 6.95 -12.26
N LEU A 329 24.25 6.13 -12.49
CA LEU A 329 24.36 4.68 -12.39
C LEU A 329 24.89 4.10 -13.70
N ILE A 330 25.96 3.32 -13.61
CA ILE A 330 26.47 2.52 -14.72
C ILE A 330 26.51 1.04 -14.36
N TYR A 331 26.44 0.19 -15.37
CA TYR A 331 26.60 -1.25 -15.26
C TYR A 331 27.78 -1.72 -16.11
N LEU A 332 28.62 -2.60 -15.54
CA LEU A 332 29.77 -3.20 -16.22
C LEU A 332 29.69 -4.72 -16.26
N LYS A 333 29.87 -5.33 -17.43
CA LYS A 333 29.93 -6.81 -17.56
C LYS A 333 31.20 -7.41 -16.97
N GLN A 334 32.29 -6.66 -16.97
CA GLN A 334 33.58 -7.03 -16.41
C GLN A 334 34.23 -5.83 -15.71
N PRO A 335 35.07 -6.05 -14.68
CA PRO A 335 35.80 -4.96 -14.02
C PRO A 335 36.60 -4.16 -15.05
N SER A 336 36.53 -2.82 -14.99
CA SER A 336 37.09 -1.93 -16.01
C SER A 336 37.42 -0.56 -15.43
N ILE A 337 38.32 0.17 -16.11
CA ILE A 337 38.58 1.59 -15.82
C ILE A 337 37.66 2.43 -16.69
N VAL A 338 36.85 3.29 -16.05
CA VAL A 338 35.98 4.24 -16.74
C VAL A 338 36.59 5.63 -16.66
N THR A 339 36.74 6.28 -17.80
CA THR A 339 37.21 7.67 -17.87
C THR A 339 36.06 8.60 -18.22
N VAL A 340 35.99 9.74 -17.53
CA VAL A 340 34.87 10.66 -17.59
C VAL A 340 35.35 12.01 -18.13
N SER A 341 34.58 12.58 -19.04
CA SER A 341 34.75 13.97 -19.50
C SER A 341 33.41 14.70 -19.55
N GLY A 342 33.43 16.00 -19.29
CA GLY A 342 32.23 16.81 -19.14
C GLY A 342 32.56 18.30 -19.14
N ASN A 343 31.52 19.12 -18.99
CA ASN A 343 31.64 20.59 -19.00
C ASN A 343 32.42 21.13 -17.78
N GLU A 344 32.99 22.33 -17.91
CA GLU A 344 33.82 23.00 -16.88
C GLU A 344 33.05 23.36 -15.60
N ASN A 345 31.72 23.49 -15.65
CA ASN A 345 30.89 23.73 -14.46
C ASN A 345 30.31 22.45 -13.84
N LEU A 346 30.95 21.30 -14.08
CA LEU A 346 30.73 20.06 -13.35
C LEU A 346 31.98 19.70 -12.54
N ILE A 347 31.80 19.33 -11.28
CA ILE A 347 32.85 18.74 -10.44
C ILE A 347 32.68 17.22 -10.46
N PHE A 348 33.73 16.49 -10.86
CA PHE A 348 33.78 15.03 -10.92
C PHE A 348 35.24 14.54 -10.95
N GLU A 349 35.46 13.25 -10.63
CA GLU A 349 36.75 12.59 -10.82
C GLU A 349 36.87 12.08 -12.26
N LYS A 350 38.06 12.20 -12.86
CA LYS A 350 38.25 11.87 -14.30
C LYS A 350 38.38 10.38 -14.58
N THR A 351 38.74 9.57 -13.58
CA THR A 351 39.06 8.16 -13.75
C THR A 351 38.53 7.40 -12.56
N HIS A 352 37.78 6.34 -12.84
CA HIS A 352 37.16 5.46 -11.85
C HIS A 352 37.58 4.02 -12.10
N GLU A 353 38.07 3.33 -11.07
CA GLU A 353 38.21 1.89 -11.07
C GLU A 353 36.87 1.27 -10.68
N CYS A 354 36.24 0.56 -11.61
CA CYS A 354 34.88 0.06 -11.45
C CYS A 354 34.86 -1.48 -11.44
N ASN A 355 34.01 -2.03 -10.59
CA ASN A 355 33.81 -3.48 -10.46
C ASN A 355 32.82 -4.00 -11.51
N LYS A 356 32.72 -5.32 -11.65
CA LYS A 356 31.60 -5.95 -12.37
C LYS A 356 30.29 -5.61 -11.64
N GLY A 357 29.23 -5.36 -12.40
CA GLY A 357 27.91 -4.99 -11.89
C GLY A 357 27.69 -3.48 -11.83
N PHE A 358 26.83 -3.04 -10.92
CA PHE A 358 26.54 -1.62 -10.73
C PHE A 358 27.71 -0.84 -10.12
N ASN A 359 27.93 0.36 -10.62
CA ASN A 359 28.83 1.35 -10.05
C ASN A 359 28.20 2.74 -10.14
N VAL A 360 28.49 3.61 -9.18
CA VAL A 360 27.97 4.98 -9.13
C VAL A 360 29.08 6.00 -9.35
N ILE A 361 28.89 6.89 -10.32
CA ILE A 361 29.79 8.02 -10.57
C ILE A 361 29.07 9.31 -10.20
N ASN A 362 29.67 10.10 -9.31
CA ASN A 362 29.06 11.32 -8.77
C ASN A 362 29.54 12.58 -9.51
N PHE A 363 28.60 13.46 -9.81
CA PHE A 363 28.83 14.76 -10.44
C PHE A 363 28.23 15.87 -9.57
N THR A 364 28.77 17.08 -9.58
CA THR A 364 28.11 18.23 -8.95
C THR A 364 28.10 19.41 -9.92
N ALA A 365 26.90 19.91 -10.23
CA ALA A 365 26.75 21.11 -11.04
C ALA A 365 27.01 22.37 -10.19
N THR A 366 27.92 23.24 -10.63
CA THR A 366 28.30 24.47 -9.91
C THR A 366 27.69 25.74 -10.49
N ALA A 367 27.15 25.67 -11.70
CA ALA A 367 26.52 26.80 -12.35
C ALA A 367 25.38 26.32 -13.24
N HIS A 368 24.47 27.25 -13.51
CA HIS A 368 23.33 27.00 -14.36
C HIS A 368 23.73 26.65 -15.81
N GLN A 369 23.22 25.55 -16.34
CA GLN A 369 23.48 25.06 -17.70
C GLN A 369 22.29 24.31 -18.29
N THR A 370 22.26 24.22 -19.61
CA THR A 370 21.24 23.49 -20.40
C THR A 370 21.91 22.71 -21.53
N ASN A 371 21.35 21.57 -21.92
CA ASN A 371 21.77 20.78 -23.07
C ASN A 371 23.28 20.47 -23.10
N PHE A 372 23.76 19.82 -22.04
CA PHE A 372 25.16 19.41 -21.96
C PHE A 372 25.26 17.91 -21.74
N ASN A 373 26.40 17.36 -22.15
CA ASN A 373 26.65 15.93 -22.12
C ASN A 373 27.80 15.61 -21.16
N ILE A 374 27.72 14.43 -20.56
CA ILE A 374 28.81 13.79 -19.85
C ILE A 374 29.19 12.57 -20.67
N GLN A 375 30.47 12.44 -21.02
CA GLN A 375 30.99 11.30 -21.77
C GLN A 375 31.72 10.35 -20.85
N LEU A 376 31.36 9.08 -20.93
CA LEU A 376 31.98 7.97 -20.21
C LEU A 376 32.64 7.04 -21.23
N ASN A 377 33.91 6.73 -21.02
CA ASN A 377 34.69 5.89 -21.92
C ASN A 377 35.29 4.70 -21.18
N CYS A 378 35.10 3.50 -21.74
CA CYS A 378 35.67 2.25 -21.26
C CYS A 378 36.41 1.56 -22.42
N GLY A 379 37.71 1.80 -22.54
CA GLY A 379 38.50 1.29 -23.67
C GLY A 379 38.09 1.98 -24.98
N LEU A 380 37.44 1.23 -25.89
CA LEU A 380 36.91 1.74 -27.16
C LEU A 380 35.40 2.03 -27.09
N GLU A 381 34.72 1.66 -26.01
CA GLU A 381 33.31 1.93 -25.83
C GLU A 381 33.11 3.33 -25.26
N GLU A 382 32.17 4.09 -25.84
CA GLU A 382 31.77 5.43 -25.41
C GLU A 382 30.27 5.44 -25.14
N GLU A 383 29.88 5.99 -23.99
CA GLU A 383 28.50 6.20 -23.59
C GLU A 383 28.28 7.67 -23.19
N THR A 384 27.16 8.24 -23.63
CA THR A 384 26.82 9.65 -23.40
C THR A 384 25.63 9.76 -22.44
N VAL A 385 25.80 10.52 -21.36
CA VAL A 385 24.69 10.98 -20.51
C VAL A 385 24.30 12.39 -20.94
N SER A 386 23.07 12.55 -21.44
CA SER A 386 22.52 13.86 -21.82
C SER A 386 21.75 14.48 -20.66
N ILE A 387 22.13 15.69 -20.27
CA ILE A 387 21.44 16.48 -19.24
C ILE A 387 20.72 17.66 -19.91
N THR A 388 19.41 17.72 -19.70
CA THR A 388 18.52 18.76 -20.21
C THR A 388 18.84 20.10 -19.55
N ARG A 389 18.88 20.15 -18.21
CA ARG A 389 19.18 21.39 -17.47
C ARG A 389 19.59 21.15 -16.02
N THR A 390 20.22 22.16 -15.44
CA THR A 390 20.36 22.32 -13.99
C THR A 390 19.20 23.15 -13.43
N ILE A 391 18.73 22.86 -12.21
CA ILE A 391 17.59 23.55 -11.58
C ILE A 391 17.89 24.06 -10.17
N GLU A 392 17.20 25.13 -9.76
CA GLU A 392 17.08 25.53 -8.36
C GLU A 392 15.88 24.81 -7.74
N LYS A 393 16.13 23.72 -7.01
CA LYS A 393 15.10 22.97 -6.29
C LYS A 393 15.49 22.84 -4.83
N LYS A 394 14.58 23.19 -3.92
CA LYS A 394 14.74 22.91 -2.49
C LYS A 394 14.25 21.50 -2.18
N ASP A 395 14.80 20.91 -1.13
CA ASP A 395 14.25 19.69 -0.58
C ASP A 395 12.86 19.98 0.03
N ASP A 396 11.85 19.32 -0.53
CA ASP A 396 10.44 19.41 -0.14
C ASP A 396 9.93 18.09 0.46
N ASN A 397 10.84 17.13 0.71
CA ASN A 397 10.54 15.81 1.27
C ASN A 397 9.44 15.06 0.48
N VAL A 398 9.34 15.27 -0.84
CA VAL A 398 8.43 14.52 -1.70
C VAL A 398 9.16 13.32 -2.30
N LEU A 399 8.69 12.13 -1.93
CA LEU A 399 9.16 10.83 -2.37
C LEU A 399 8.10 10.20 -3.28
N THR A 400 8.49 9.76 -4.48
CA THR A 400 7.60 9.07 -5.42
C THR A 400 8.26 7.84 -6.04
N GLY A 401 7.48 6.79 -6.28
CA GLY A 401 7.97 5.54 -6.86
C GLY A 401 6.94 4.42 -6.92
N THR A 402 7.39 3.18 -7.12
CA THR A 402 6.53 1.99 -7.17
C THR A 402 7.04 0.85 -6.27
N SER A 403 6.21 -0.19 -6.16
CA SER A 403 6.52 -1.43 -5.44
C SER A 403 6.68 -2.65 -6.38
N ASP A 404 7.02 -2.45 -7.66
CA ASP A 404 7.22 -3.55 -8.63
C ASP A 404 8.24 -4.60 -8.17
N ALA A 405 9.14 -4.25 -7.24
CA ALA A 405 10.12 -5.14 -6.63
C ALA A 405 9.48 -6.42 -6.03
N ILE A 406 8.17 -6.38 -5.72
CA ILE A 406 7.38 -7.51 -5.22
C ILE A 406 7.41 -8.75 -6.12
N TYR A 407 7.63 -8.58 -7.43
CA TYR A 407 7.59 -9.67 -8.42
C TYR A 407 8.94 -10.38 -8.64
N PHE A 408 10.00 -9.93 -7.96
CA PHE A 408 11.36 -10.42 -8.16
C PHE A 408 11.83 -11.20 -6.95
N ALA A 409 12.45 -12.35 -7.20
CA ALA A 409 13.08 -13.13 -6.16
C ALA A 409 14.28 -12.36 -5.57
N GLN A 410 14.79 -12.81 -4.42
CA GLN A 410 16.07 -12.34 -3.88
C GLN A 410 17.26 -12.93 -4.67
N ASP A 411 17.24 -12.68 -5.98
CA ASP A 411 18.23 -13.05 -6.99
C ASP A 411 18.86 -11.76 -7.54
N MET A 412 20.20 -11.73 -7.59
CA MET A 412 20.94 -10.53 -7.98
C MET A 412 20.71 -10.15 -9.44
N ASP A 413 20.70 -11.12 -10.35
CA ASP A 413 20.62 -10.86 -11.79
C ASP A 413 19.20 -10.40 -12.17
N GLU A 414 18.15 -11.03 -11.59
CA GLU A 414 16.77 -10.61 -11.78
C GLU A 414 16.51 -9.19 -11.24
N PHE A 415 17.00 -8.90 -10.03
CA PHE A 415 16.82 -7.58 -9.43
C PHE A 415 17.62 -6.50 -10.16
N ASP A 416 18.88 -6.77 -10.55
CA ASP A 416 19.69 -5.80 -11.27
C ASP A 416 19.05 -5.41 -12.61
N GLU A 417 18.43 -6.37 -13.31
CA GLU A 417 17.70 -6.07 -14.53
C GLU A 417 16.43 -5.25 -14.28
N TYR A 418 15.64 -5.63 -13.27
CA TYR A 418 14.49 -4.84 -12.84
C TYR A 418 14.90 -3.41 -12.49
N PHE A 419 15.96 -3.25 -11.70
CA PHE A 419 16.42 -1.96 -11.25
C PHE A 419 16.99 -1.13 -12.41
N CYS A 420 17.62 -1.77 -13.40
CA CYS A 420 17.96 -1.11 -14.66
C CYS A 420 16.72 -0.54 -15.36
N TRP A 421 15.66 -1.33 -15.48
CA TRP A 421 14.40 -0.85 -16.05
C TRP A 421 13.81 0.31 -15.23
N TYR A 422 13.83 0.19 -13.91
CA TYR A 422 13.27 1.18 -12.98
C TYR A 422 13.98 2.54 -13.11
N ILE A 423 15.31 2.54 -13.03
CA ILE A 423 16.13 3.76 -13.10
C ILE A 423 16.15 4.35 -14.52
N ASN A 424 16.25 3.52 -15.56
CA ASN A 424 16.22 4.00 -16.95
C ASN A 424 14.88 4.69 -17.29
N ASN A 425 13.77 4.21 -16.71
CA ASN A 425 12.47 4.84 -16.88
C ASN A 425 12.26 6.04 -15.94
N ARG A 426 13.14 6.33 -14.98
CA ARG A 426 13.03 7.50 -14.08
C ARG A 426 11.70 7.56 -13.31
N LEU A 427 11.35 6.45 -12.65
CA LEU A 427 10.04 6.31 -11.98
C LEU A 427 9.89 7.12 -10.68
N GLY A 428 10.97 7.75 -10.23
CA GLY A 428 10.96 8.66 -9.09
C GLY A 428 12.29 8.66 -8.34
N ASN A 429 12.23 8.93 -7.04
CA ASN A 429 13.35 9.00 -6.10
C ASN A 429 13.17 8.05 -4.88
N PHE A 430 12.19 7.15 -4.96
CA PHE A 430 11.79 6.24 -3.90
C PHE A 430 11.46 4.85 -4.44
N ILE A 431 11.69 3.78 -3.69
CA ILE A 431 11.31 2.41 -4.04
C ILE A 431 10.77 1.66 -2.82
N THR A 432 9.78 0.80 -3.03
CA THR A 432 9.21 -0.01 -1.95
C THR A 432 9.52 -1.48 -2.17
N LEU A 433 10.11 -2.11 -1.16
CA LEU A 433 10.52 -3.51 -1.19
C LEU A 433 9.52 -4.33 -0.40
N ARG A 434 9.03 -5.43 -0.98
CA ARG A 434 8.02 -6.29 -0.35
C ARG A 434 8.26 -7.76 -0.74
N PRO A 435 9.10 -8.51 -0.01
CA PRO A 435 9.36 -9.91 -0.33
C PRO A 435 8.14 -10.77 0.04
N VAL A 436 7.40 -11.26 -0.96
CA VAL A 436 6.22 -12.12 -0.76
C VAL A 436 6.35 -13.36 -1.62
N TYR A 437 6.06 -14.54 -1.07
CA TYR A 437 6.25 -15.81 -1.77
C TYR A 437 5.36 -15.92 -3.00
N ARG A 438 4.05 -15.66 -2.90
CA ARG A 438 3.13 -15.82 -4.04
C ARG A 438 3.46 -14.97 -5.28
N TRP A 439 4.21 -13.89 -5.13
CA TRP A 439 4.62 -13.01 -6.23
C TRP A 439 6.08 -13.18 -6.65
N SER A 440 6.99 -13.49 -5.72
CA SER A 440 8.44 -13.59 -6.00
C SER A 440 8.97 -15.02 -6.05
N GLY A 441 8.30 -15.97 -5.40
CA GLY A 441 8.79 -17.33 -5.19
C GLY A 441 9.92 -17.45 -4.15
N THR A 442 10.31 -16.36 -3.49
CA THR A 442 11.39 -16.37 -2.49
C THR A 442 10.98 -17.18 -1.26
N ARG A 443 11.75 -18.21 -0.92
CA ARG A 443 11.49 -19.08 0.24
C ARG A 443 12.29 -18.70 1.49
N GLU A 444 13.52 -18.22 1.30
CA GLU A 444 14.48 -17.94 2.38
C GLU A 444 15.18 -16.61 2.13
N LEU A 445 15.67 -15.99 3.21
CA LEU A 445 16.44 -14.76 3.18
C LEU A 445 17.82 -14.96 2.51
N ASN A 446 18.14 -14.11 1.54
CA ASN A 446 19.47 -14.01 0.96
C ASN A 446 20.20 -12.78 1.52
N THR A 447 21.17 -12.99 2.42
CA THR A 447 21.86 -11.88 3.10
C THR A 447 22.73 -11.05 2.15
N ASP A 448 23.36 -11.70 1.17
CA ASP A 448 24.21 -11.02 0.20
C ASP A 448 23.37 -10.09 -0.68
N PHE A 449 22.18 -10.53 -1.09
CA PHE A 449 21.20 -9.73 -1.82
C PHE A 449 20.88 -8.41 -1.11
N TRP A 450 20.48 -8.48 0.16
CA TRP A 450 20.13 -7.27 0.90
C TRP A 450 21.33 -6.35 1.13
N THR A 451 22.52 -6.93 1.35
CA THR A 451 23.76 -6.15 1.45
C THR A 451 24.03 -5.37 0.16
N HIS A 452 23.87 -6.01 -1.01
CA HIS A 452 23.99 -5.36 -2.31
C HIS A 452 22.96 -4.24 -2.50
N VAL A 453 21.68 -4.51 -2.23
CA VAL A 453 20.59 -3.52 -2.37
C VAL A 453 20.84 -2.28 -1.51
N VAL A 454 21.21 -2.46 -0.24
CA VAL A 454 21.43 -1.36 0.71
C VAL A 454 22.65 -0.52 0.32
N ASN A 455 23.75 -1.17 -0.11
CA ASN A 455 24.92 -0.47 -0.61
C ASN A 455 24.59 0.35 -1.87
N LEU A 456 23.90 -0.27 -2.82
CA LEU A 456 23.48 0.39 -4.06
C LEU A 456 22.60 1.61 -3.80
N PHE A 457 21.59 1.49 -2.93
CA PHE A 457 20.70 2.61 -2.59
C PHE A 457 21.41 3.71 -1.81
N THR A 458 22.39 3.35 -0.98
CA THR A 458 23.22 4.32 -0.27
C THR A 458 24.09 5.13 -1.24
N GLU A 459 24.76 4.47 -2.19
CA GLU A 459 25.58 5.14 -3.20
C GLU A 459 24.73 6.03 -4.13
N LEU A 460 23.54 5.55 -4.52
CA LEU A 460 22.59 6.29 -5.37
C LEU A 460 21.77 7.33 -4.65
N ARG A 461 21.83 7.40 -3.31
CA ARG A 461 21.01 8.31 -2.51
C ARG A 461 19.51 8.12 -2.71
N TYR A 462 19.12 6.86 -2.88
CA TYR A 462 17.77 6.48 -3.25
C TYR A 462 16.97 6.10 -2.01
N HIS A 463 15.81 6.71 -1.80
CA HIS A 463 14.99 6.40 -0.63
C HIS A 463 14.28 5.07 -0.81
N TYR A 464 14.11 4.33 0.28
CA TYR A 464 13.39 3.06 0.24
C TYR A 464 12.72 2.70 1.55
N CYS A 465 11.60 1.99 1.44
CA CYS A 465 10.96 1.34 2.58
C CYS A 465 10.83 -0.17 2.35
N HIS A 466 10.52 -0.88 3.42
CA HIS A 466 10.27 -2.30 3.39
C HIS A 466 8.89 -2.58 3.98
N ILE A 467 8.01 -3.21 3.20
CA ILE A 467 6.73 -3.72 3.70
C ILE A 467 6.97 -5.11 4.25
N ILE A 468 6.74 -5.28 5.55
CA ILE A 468 6.80 -6.59 6.18
C ILE A 468 5.53 -7.34 5.82
N ASP A 469 5.68 -8.49 5.16
CA ASP A 469 4.56 -9.39 4.84
C ASP A 469 4.85 -10.77 5.42
N GLY A 470 3.91 -11.31 6.19
CA GLY A 470 4.05 -12.59 6.90
C GLY A 470 2.82 -13.48 6.75
N ARG A 471 2.07 -13.30 5.66
CA ARG A 471 0.76 -13.95 5.45
C ARG A 471 0.84 -15.35 4.84
N GLU A 472 2.04 -15.92 4.71
CA GLU A 472 2.27 -17.18 3.98
C GLU A 472 3.27 -18.07 4.73
N LEU A 473 3.04 -19.38 4.75
CA LEU A 473 4.00 -20.32 5.34
C LEU A 473 5.29 -20.41 4.51
N PRO A 474 5.23 -20.68 3.18
CA PRO A 474 6.40 -20.48 2.33
C PRO A 474 6.83 -19.01 2.33
N GLY A 475 8.14 -18.75 2.39
CA GLY A 475 8.67 -17.38 2.35
C GLY A 475 8.53 -16.57 3.64
N MET A 476 7.99 -17.13 4.73
CA MET A 476 7.90 -16.43 6.03
C MET A 476 9.27 -15.91 6.52
N ASN A 477 10.35 -16.61 6.17
CA ASN A 477 11.72 -16.28 6.54
C ASN A 477 12.44 -15.44 5.48
N ALA A 478 11.76 -14.96 4.43
CA ALA A 478 12.37 -14.17 3.38
C ALA A 478 12.56 -12.69 3.79
N ASN A 479 11.82 -12.20 4.78
CA ASN A 479 11.92 -10.80 5.20
C ASN A 479 13.29 -10.50 5.85
N PRO A 480 14.00 -9.44 5.42
CA PRO A 480 15.21 -8.97 6.08
C PRO A 480 14.90 -8.39 7.47
N THR A 481 15.92 -8.42 8.34
CA THR A 481 15.85 -7.66 9.60
C THR A 481 16.03 -6.17 9.34
N ARG A 482 15.54 -5.34 10.26
CA ARG A 482 15.77 -3.89 10.22
C ARG A 482 17.25 -3.55 10.23
N ASP A 483 18.04 -4.26 11.03
CA ASP A 483 19.50 -4.04 11.12
C ASP A 483 20.18 -4.20 9.75
N MET A 484 19.66 -5.08 8.88
CA MET A 484 20.17 -5.26 7.52
C MET A 484 19.79 -4.11 6.59
N LEU A 485 18.65 -3.45 6.83
CA LEU A 485 18.10 -2.38 5.99
C LEU A 485 18.53 -0.98 6.42
N GLU A 486 19.05 -0.82 7.64
CA GLU A 486 19.30 0.51 8.18
C GLU A 486 20.40 1.24 7.37
N GLY A 487 20.08 2.45 6.92
CA GLY A 487 20.96 3.30 6.13
C GLY A 487 20.38 4.71 6.01
N PRO A 488 21.14 5.70 5.50
CA PRO A 488 20.72 7.10 5.50
C PRO A 488 19.44 7.38 4.68
N TYR A 489 19.08 6.48 3.77
CA TYR A 489 17.92 6.60 2.88
C TYR A 489 16.80 5.59 3.18
N PHE A 490 16.96 4.76 4.22
CA PHE A 490 15.91 3.86 4.66
C PHE A 490 14.86 4.63 5.48
N VAL A 491 13.63 4.67 4.99
CA VAL A 491 12.54 5.43 5.65
C VAL A 491 11.75 4.61 6.67
N GLY A 492 12.05 3.31 6.82
CA GLY A 492 11.50 2.43 7.85
C GLY A 492 10.66 1.25 7.32
N ASN A 493 10.39 0.30 8.23
CA ASN A 493 9.47 -0.81 8.00
C ASN A 493 8.00 -0.34 8.01
N GLN A 494 7.19 -0.92 7.14
CA GLN A 494 5.78 -0.60 6.95
C GLN A 494 4.88 -1.83 7.09
N GLY A 495 3.77 -1.68 7.82
CA GLY A 495 2.68 -2.64 7.85
C GLY A 495 1.59 -2.27 6.85
N HIS A 496 0.96 -3.26 6.23
CA HIS A 496 -0.07 -3.10 5.21
C HIS A 496 -1.46 -3.50 5.75
N GLU A 497 -2.49 -2.71 5.48
CA GLU A 497 -3.93 -3.00 5.66
C GLU A 497 -4.40 -3.57 7.01
N ARG A 498 -3.69 -3.25 8.10
CA ARG A 498 -4.07 -3.75 9.43
C ARG A 498 -5.42 -3.24 9.93
N ASP A 499 -5.86 -2.10 9.44
CA ASP A 499 -7.18 -1.55 9.69
C ASP A 499 -8.30 -2.42 9.09
N GLY A 500 -8.12 -2.94 7.88
CA GLY A 500 -9.04 -3.91 7.30
C GLY A 500 -9.15 -5.17 8.15
N ALA A 501 -8.01 -5.71 8.57
CA ALA A 501 -7.92 -6.89 9.42
C ALA A 501 -8.66 -6.73 10.76
N PHE A 502 -8.59 -5.55 11.38
CA PHE A 502 -9.18 -5.29 12.69
C PHE A 502 -10.59 -4.70 12.66
N TYR A 503 -11.10 -4.33 11.49
CA TYR A 503 -12.36 -3.60 11.41
C TYR A 503 -13.39 -4.21 10.45
N TYR A 504 -13.07 -4.44 9.18
CA TYR A 504 -14.10 -4.75 8.15
C TYR A 504 -13.85 -5.96 7.24
N TRP A 505 -12.71 -6.66 7.30
CA TRP A 505 -12.46 -7.88 6.50
C TRP A 505 -13.34 -9.09 6.86
N GLY A 506 -14.21 -8.96 7.87
CA GLY A 506 -15.07 -10.03 8.32
C GLY A 506 -14.29 -11.05 9.17
N ILE A 507 -14.98 -11.60 10.16
CA ILE A 507 -14.31 -12.10 11.38
C ILE A 507 -14.58 -13.58 11.61
N ARG A 508 -15.35 -14.27 10.76
CA ARG A 508 -15.78 -15.63 11.06
C ARG A 508 -15.01 -16.66 10.23
N ARG A 509 -14.20 -17.45 10.93
CA ARG A 509 -13.66 -18.72 10.43
C ARG A 509 -14.20 -19.82 11.35
N GLY A 510 -14.63 -20.95 10.81
CA GLY A 510 -14.99 -22.09 11.66
C GLY A 510 -13.77 -22.60 12.44
N GLU A 511 -13.97 -23.40 13.49
CA GLU A 511 -12.85 -24.06 14.21
C GLU A 511 -11.90 -24.81 13.25
N LYS A 512 -12.43 -25.30 12.12
CA LYS A 512 -11.71 -26.02 11.06
C LYS A 512 -10.63 -25.18 10.32
N PHE A 513 -10.76 -23.86 10.27
CA PHE A 513 -9.82 -22.97 9.57
C PHE A 513 -8.71 -22.40 10.45
N ALA A 514 -8.86 -22.49 11.78
CA ALA A 514 -7.98 -21.83 12.73
C ALA A 514 -6.54 -22.35 12.69
N PHE A 515 -6.35 -23.66 12.46
CA PHE A 515 -5.03 -24.30 12.60
C PHE A 515 -3.98 -23.71 11.66
N PHE A 516 -4.32 -23.43 10.40
CA PHE A 516 -3.38 -22.84 9.45
C PHE A 516 -2.98 -21.42 9.87
N ASP A 517 -3.92 -20.61 10.36
CA ASP A 517 -3.63 -19.26 10.85
C ASP A 517 -2.77 -19.28 12.12
N GLU A 518 -2.98 -20.25 13.02
CA GLU A 518 -2.12 -20.46 14.19
C GLU A 518 -0.71 -20.91 13.81
N LEU A 519 -0.57 -21.76 12.79
CA LEU A 519 0.75 -22.12 12.26
C LEU A 519 1.47 -20.89 11.72
N MET A 520 0.79 -20.06 10.92
CA MET A 520 1.37 -18.84 10.39
C MET A 520 1.79 -17.89 11.51
N GLU A 521 0.88 -17.58 12.44
CA GLU A 521 1.16 -16.67 13.56
C GLU A 521 2.38 -17.13 14.37
N ARG A 522 2.41 -18.40 14.77
CA ARG A 522 3.50 -18.93 15.57
C ARG A 522 4.83 -18.98 14.84
N LEU A 523 4.84 -19.35 13.56
CA LEU A 523 6.09 -19.53 12.83
C LEU A 523 6.67 -18.20 12.34
N THR A 524 5.85 -17.15 12.24
CA THR A 524 6.25 -15.79 11.80
C THR A 524 6.99 -15.01 12.88
N ASP A 525 6.98 -15.45 14.14
CA ASP A 525 7.61 -14.78 15.30
C ASP A 525 9.15 -14.63 15.22
N LYS A 526 9.81 -15.19 14.18
CA LYS A 526 11.25 -15.02 13.93
C LYS A 526 11.62 -13.74 13.19
N ILE A 527 10.64 -12.95 12.72
CA ILE A 527 10.91 -11.59 12.26
C ILE A 527 11.15 -10.72 13.49
N LYS A 528 12.44 -10.56 13.84
CA LYS A 528 12.92 -9.79 15.01
C LYS A 528 12.27 -8.40 15.13
N ASP A 529 11.83 -7.81 14.01
CA ASP A 529 11.39 -6.43 13.88
C ASP A 529 9.90 -6.25 13.51
N GLY A 530 9.04 -7.28 13.70
CA GLY A 530 7.59 -7.11 13.46
C GLY A 530 6.72 -8.35 13.68
N LYS A 531 5.60 -8.21 14.44
CA LYS A 531 4.57 -9.25 14.62
C LYS A 531 3.36 -9.01 13.70
N TYR A 532 3.49 -9.23 12.40
CA TYR A 532 2.45 -8.83 11.43
C TYR A 532 1.06 -9.48 11.66
N LEU A 533 1.02 -10.67 12.28
CA LEU A 533 -0.20 -11.43 12.54
C LEU A 533 -0.64 -11.35 14.01
N THR A 534 -1.95 -11.43 14.23
CA THR A 534 -2.59 -11.52 15.55
C THR A 534 -3.13 -12.94 15.79
N PRO A 535 -3.03 -13.48 17.02
CA PRO A 535 -3.56 -14.80 17.34
C PRO A 535 -5.06 -14.91 17.02
N PRO A 536 -5.53 -16.07 16.54
CA PRO A 536 -6.94 -16.36 16.46
C PRO A 536 -7.62 -16.27 17.84
N VAL A 537 -8.80 -15.69 17.88
CA VAL A 537 -9.55 -15.47 19.13
C VAL A 537 -10.63 -16.53 19.28
N TYR A 538 -10.57 -17.29 20.37
CA TYR A 538 -11.60 -18.26 20.74
C TYR A 538 -12.67 -17.60 21.62
N ALA A 539 -13.90 -17.45 21.09
CA ALA A 539 -15.02 -16.87 21.84
C ALA A 539 -16.37 -17.43 21.36
N LEU A 540 -17.33 -17.59 22.28
CA LEU A 540 -18.70 -18.07 21.99
C LEU A 540 -18.74 -19.36 21.13
N ASN A 541 -17.87 -20.34 21.41
CA ASN A 541 -17.74 -21.59 20.64
C ASN A 541 -17.42 -21.37 19.15
N ARG A 542 -16.67 -20.31 18.85
CA ARG A 542 -16.22 -19.93 17.51
C ARG A 542 -14.78 -19.44 17.57
N VAL A 543 -14.15 -19.39 16.40
CA VAL A 543 -12.85 -18.78 16.21
C VAL A 543 -13.01 -17.51 15.37
N PHE A 544 -12.40 -16.44 15.82
CA PHE A 544 -12.41 -15.15 15.15
C PHE A 544 -11.01 -14.81 14.66
N ALA A 545 -10.90 -14.33 13.43
CA ALA A 545 -9.65 -13.81 12.90
C ALA A 545 -9.40 -12.40 13.47
N ASN A 546 -8.17 -12.15 13.89
CA ASN A 546 -7.62 -10.85 14.31
C ASN A 546 -8.11 -10.20 15.61
N TYR A 547 -9.40 -10.30 15.96
CA TYR A 547 -9.95 -9.65 17.16
C TYR A 547 -11.21 -10.32 17.71
N ASN A 548 -11.64 -9.90 18.91
CA ASN A 548 -12.85 -10.40 19.57
C ASN A 548 -14.04 -9.46 19.34
N PRO A 549 -15.02 -9.79 18.47
CA PRO A 549 -16.12 -8.89 18.12
C PRO A 549 -17.31 -8.90 19.09
N VAL A 550 -17.16 -9.54 20.24
CA VAL A 550 -18.22 -9.66 21.26
C VAL A 550 -17.72 -9.32 22.67
N LYS A 551 -16.42 -9.03 22.82
CA LYS A 551 -15.82 -8.67 24.11
C LYS A 551 -16.15 -7.23 24.51
N PRO A 552 -15.99 -6.22 23.63
CA PRO A 552 -16.31 -4.84 23.98
C PRO A 552 -17.77 -4.65 24.40
N ARG A 553 -17.98 -3.88 25.46
CA ARG A 553 -19.30 -3.56 25.99
C ARG A 553 -19.80 -2.18 25.53
N ASP A 554 -18.89 -1.29 25.17
CA ASP A 554 -19.16 0.10 24.82
C ASP A 554 -18.12 0.65 23.82
N MET A 555 -18.34 1.89 23.35
CA MET A 555 -17.51 2.49 22.30
C MET A 555 -16.04 2.65 22.71
N GLU A 556 -15.75 2.87 24.01
CA GLU A 556 -14.38 3.07 24.52
C GLU A 556 -13.62 1.75 24.59
N GLU A 557 -14.23 0.67 25.10
CA GLU A 557 -13.61 -0.65 25.10
C GLU A 557 -13.30 -1.15 23.69
N ALA A 558 -14.16 -0.82 22.72
CA ALA A 558 -13.98 -1.22 21.33
C ALA A 558 -12.84 -0.43 20.65
N ALA A 559 -12.76 0.89 20.89
CA ALA A 559 -11.64 1.70 20.43
C ALA A 559 -10.30 1.22 21.03
N ASN A 560 -10.27 0.97 22.34
CA ASN A 560 -9.08 0.46 23.03
C ASN A 560 -8.63 -0.90 22.49
N GLN A 561 -9.57 -1.79 22.14
CA GLN A 561 -9.23 -3.05 21.50
C GLN A 561 -8.50 -2.86 20.17
N LEU A 562 -8.94 -1.92 19.32
CA LEU A 562 -8.22 -1.61 18.08
C LEU A 562 -6.80 -1.13 18.38
N VAL A 563 -6.66 -0.16 19.29
CA VAL A 563 -5.36 0.41 19.64
C VAL A 563 -4.41 -0.65 20.20
N ASP A 564 -4.90 -1.55 21.05
CA ASP A 564 -4.10 -2.65 21.61
C ASP A 564 -3.71 -3.67 20.54
N ASN A 565 -4.60 -3.98 19.59
CA ASN A 565 -4.29 -4.84 18.45
C ASN A 565 -3.23 -4.21 17.55
N VAL A 566 -3.30 -2.90 17.30
CA VAL A 566 -2.28 -2.16 16.56
C VAL A 566 -0.92 -2.24 17.27
N ARG A 567 -0.88 -1.96 18.58
CA ARG A 567 0.35 -2.08 19.39
C ARG A 567 0.96 -3.47 19.31
N TYR A 568 0.10 -4.50 19.35
CA TYR A 568 0.54 -5.89 19.25
C TYR A 568 1.10 -6.19 17.86
N SER A 569 0.34 -5.91 16.79
CA SER A 569 0.70 -6.39 15.44
C SER A 569 1.73 -5.52 14.73
N LEU A 570 1.87 -4.26 15.12
CA LEU A 570 2.83 -3.32 14.52
C LEU A 570 3.99 -3.01 15.48
N ASN A 571 4.22 -3.85 16.48
CA ASN A 571 5.38 -3.71 17.35
C ASN A 571 6.69 -3.72 16.51
N GLY A 572 7.52 -2.69 16.64
CA GLY A 572 8.74 -2.52 15.84
C GLY A 572 8.52 -1.91 14.44
N VAL A 573 7.27 -1.83 13.98
CA VAL A 573 6.88 -1.29 12.68
C VAL A 573 6.42 0.16 12.85
N LYS A 574 7.16 1.09 12.25
CA LYS A 574 6.96 2.53 12.45
C LYS A 574 5.99 3.15 11.44
N ARG A 575 5.72 2.47 10.33
CA ARG A 575 4.87 2.98 9.25
C ARG A 575 3.68 2.06 9.03
N HIS A 576 2.54 2.60 8.62
CA HIS A 576 1.37 1.81 8.23
C HIS A 576 0.71 2.42 7.01
N SER A 577 0.19 1.59 6.11
CA SER A 577 -0.75 2.01 5.06
C SER A 577 -2.02 1.16 5.10
N GLY A 578 -3.17 1.75 4.87
CA GLY A 578 -4.42 1.02 4.69
C GLY A 578 -5.58 1.92 4.27
N PRO A 579 -6.74 1.35 3.90
CA PRO A 579 -7.86 2.10 3.38
C PRO A 579 -8.30 3.21 4.33
N SER A 580 -8.62 2.86 5.58
CA SER A 580 -9.56 3.57 6.45
C SER A 580 -9.14 4.95 6.95
N THR A 581 -10.10 5.66 7.52
CA THR A 581 -9.95 6.97 8.18
C THR A 581 -9.52 6.87 9.65
N LEU A 582 -9.07 5.70 10.11
CA LEU A 582 -8.79 5.40 11.53
C LEU A 582 -7.39 5.81 12.00
N PHE A 583 -6.68 6.65 11.24
CA PHE A 583 -5.28 7.03 11.46
C PHE A 583 -4.92 7.45 12.89
N LYS A 584 -5.82 8.15 13.59
CA LYS A 584 -5.58 8.56 14.98
C LYS A 584 -5.33 7.38 15.91
N TYR A 585 -6.09 6.30 15.75
CA TYR A 585 -5.93 5.09 16.58
C TYR A 585 -4.63 4.35 16.24
N PHE A 586 -4.14 4.47 15.01
CA PHE A 586 -2.81 3.97 14.65
C PHE A 586 -1.70 4.78 15.30
N TYR A 587 -1.82 6.11 15.37
CA TYR A 587 -0.89 6.95 16.12
C TYR A 587 -0.95 6.69 17.63
N GLU A 588 -2.13 6.51 18.21
CA GLU A 588 -2.29 6.05 19.62
C GLU A 588 -1.66 4.67 19.84
N GLY A 589 -1.67 3.82 18.82
CA GLY A 589 -1.05 2.50 18.79
C GLY A 589 0.47 2.52 18.64
N GLY A 590 1.08 3.68 18.42
CA GLY A 590 2.54 3.85 18.35
C GLY A 590 3.13 3.96 16.95
N VAL A 591 2.32 4.01 15.90
CA VAL A 591 2.79 4.29 14.53
C VAL A 591 3.39 5.70 14.46
N GLU A 592 4.48 5.87 13.71
CA GLU A 592 5.12 7.17 13.51
C GLU A 592 4.63 7.86 12.23
N SER A 593 4.37 7.09 11.17
CA SER A 593 3.89 7.61 9.90
C SER A 593 2.76 6.73 9.34
N ALA A 594 1.53 7.24 9.34
CA ALA A 594 0.37 6.52 8.82
C ALA A 594 0.06 6.94 7.38
N GLY A 595 -0.49 6.03 6.60
CA GLY A 595 -0.64 6.13 5.15
C GLY A 595 -2.01 5.74 4.66
N SER A 596 -2.54 6.52 3.71
CA SER A 596 -3.78 6.21 3.04
C SER A 596 -3.51 5.24 1.90
N GLU A 597 -4.20 4.12 1.86
CA GLU A 597 -4.26 3.32 0.66
C GLU A 597 -5.44 3.82 -0.22
N LEU A 598 -5.16 4.03 -1.51
CA LEU A 598 -5.98 4.86 -2.41
C LEU A 598 -6.22 4.15 -3.76
N MET A 599 -6.97 4.82 -4.65
CA MET A 599 -7.49 4.31 -5.93
C MET A 599 -8.74 3.41 -5.89
N TYR A 600 -9.35 3.20 -4.72
CA TYR A 600 -10.64 2.48 -4.59
C TYR A 600 -11.65 3.19 -3.68
N GLY A 601 -11.36 4.42 -3.23
CA GLY A 601 -12.23 5.25 -2.39
C GLY A 601 -12.09 6.76 -2.63
N PRO A 602 -12.79 7.61 -1.85
CA PRO A 602 -12.79 9.06 -1.99
C PRO A 602 -11.48 9.68 -1.47
N HIS A 603 -10.57 10.05 -2.38
CA HIS A 603 -9.19 10.39 -2.01
C HIS A 603 -9.12 11.58 -1.05
N GLU A 604 -9.84 12.66 -1.35
CA GLU A 604 -9.77 13.90 -0.59
C GLU A 604 -10.23 13.71 0.87
N ILE A 605 -11.23 12.86 1.09
CA ILE A 605 -11.77 12.57 2.43
C ILE A 605 -10.78 11.75 3.26
N ILE A 606 -10.18 10.72 2.67
CA ILE A 606 -9.21 9.86 3.36
C ILE A 606 -7.96 10.68 3.70
N ILE A 607 -7.45 11.45 2.74
CA ILE A 607 -6.29 12.33 2.93
C ILE A 607 -6.59 13.41 3.99
N ALA A 608 -7.82 13.95 4.04
CA ALA A 608 -8.22 14.89 5.09
C ALA A 608 -8.19 14.28 6.50
N ALA A 609 -8.58 13.01 6.65
CA ALA A 609 -8.45 12.27 7.91
C ALA A 609 -6.99 12.02 8.29
N GLN A 610 -6.16 11.67 7.32
CA GLN A 610 -4.74 11.45 7.55
C GLN A 610 -4.01 12.73 7.98
N ARG A 611 -4.24 13.84 7.27
CA ARG A 611 -3.68 15.16 7.59
C ARG A 611 -4.11 15.63 8.97
N GLY A 612 -5.40 15.61 9.26
CA GLY A 612 -5.91 16.04 10.57
C GLY A 612 -5.36 15.18 11.71
N ALA A 613 -5.26 13.86 11.53
CA ALA A 613 -4.62 12.99 12.51
C ALA A 613 -3.12 13.29 12.67
N ALA A 614 -2.37 13.50 11.59
CA ALA A 614 -0.96 13.85 11.67
C ALA A 614 -0.73 15.17 12.42
N ILE A 615 -1.56 16.19 12.17
CA ILE A 615 -1.53 17.47 12.88
C ILE A 615 -1.76 17.25 14.39
N ALA A 616 -2.78 16.48 14.77
CA ALA A 616 -3.11 16.23 16.17
C ALA A 616 -1.99 15.53 16.94
N TYR A 617 -1.26 14.62 16.27
CA TYR A 617 -0.19 13.81 16.87
C TYR A 617 1.23 14.33 16.53
N ASN A 618 1.34 15.54 15.97
CA ASN A 618 2.61 16.18 15.57
C ASN A 618 3.49 15.30 14.67
N LYS A 619 2.88 14.67 13.67
CA LYS A 619 3.54 13.85 12.65
C LYS A 619 3.70 14.65 11.37
N LYS A 620 4.81 14.41 10.67
CA LYS A 620 5.18 15.16 9.46
C LYS A 620 4.98 14.38 8.18
N ASP A 621 5.21 13.07 8.22
CA ASP A 621 5.17 12.24 7.03
C ASP A 621 3.75 11.77 6.76
N LEU A 622 3.24 12.14 5.60
CA LEU A 622 1.98 11.66 5.04
C LEU A 622 2.31 10.75 3.86
N LEU A 623 1.70 9.57 3.85
CA LEU A 623 1.94 8.49 2.90
C LEU A 623 0.67 8.19 2.10
N ALA A 624 0.83 7.89 0.81
CA ALA A 624 -0.19 7.32 -0.05
C ALA A 624 0.33 6.06 -0.71
N HIS A 625 -0.45 4.99 -0.63
CA HIS A 625 -0.19 3.69 -1.24
C HIS A 625 -1.28 3.43 -2.30
N LEU A 626 -0.95 3.52 -3.58
CA LEU A 626 -1.92 3.50 -4.67
C LEU A 626 -2.13 2.06 -5.15
N ALA A 627 -3.30 1.48 -4.87
CA ALA A 627 -3.63 0.12 -5.30
C ALA A 627 -4.08 0.12 -6.78
N VAL A 628 -3.10 0.14 -7.67
CA VAL A 628 -3.32 0.26 -9.12
C VAL A 628 -4.13 -0.94 -9.62
N GLN A 629 -3.84 -2.16 -9.16
CA GLN A 629 -4.59 -3.37 -9.55
C GLN A 629 -6.07 -3.33 -9.13
N TRP A 630 -6.35 -2.83 -7.93
CA TRP A 630 -7.64 -2.93 -7.23
C TRP A 630 -8.62 -1.78 -7.52
N SER A 631 -8.35 -0.99 -8.55
CA SER A 631 -9.10 0.25 -8.82
C SER A 631 -10.24 0.10 -9.83
N THR A 632 -9.95 0.22 -11.13
CA THR A 632 -10.98 0.37 -12.18
C THR A 632 -10.61 -0.31 -13.50
N LEU A 633 -11.49 -1.11 -14.11
CA LEU A 633 -11.18 -1.76 -15.40
C LEU A 633 -11.97 -1.17 -16.56
N PRO A 634 -11.49 -1.31 -17.82
CA PRO A 634 -10.23 -1.93 -18.26
C PRO A 634 -8.96 -1.09 -17.97
N HIS A 635 -7.77 -1.73 -18.01
CA HIS A 635 -6.49 -1.09 -17.65
C HIS A 635 -5.84 -0.25 -18.76
N ASP A 636 -6.23 -0.42 -20.02
CA ASP A 636 -5.54 0.10 -21.19
C ASP A 636 -6.30 1.22 -21.92
N THR A 637 -7.18 1.94 -21.21
CA THR A 637 -7.92 3.08 -21.77
C THR A 637 -7.40 4.43 -21.31
N LYS A 638 -7.69 5.48 -22.10
CA LYS A 638 -7.32 6.86 -21.77
C LYS A 638 -7.91 7.30 -20.43
N GLU A 639 -9.17 6.98 -20.17
CA GLU A 639 -9.85 7.35 -18.93
C GLU A 639 -9.22 6.67 -17.72
N ARG A 640 -8.72 5.44 -17.87
CA ARG A 640 -7.98 4.75 -16.83
C ARG A 640 -6.66 5.45 -16.53
N PHE A 641 -5.88 5.81 -17.55
CA PHE A 641 -4.63 6.56 -17.35
C PHE A 641 -4.87 7.91 -16.68
N ARG A 642 -5.95 8.61 -17.05
CA ARG A 642 -6.39 9.85 -16.39
C ARG A 642 -6.75 9.65 -14.92
N ARG A 643 -7.46 8.57 -14.58
CA ARG A 643 -7.75 8.25 -13.18
C ARG A 643 -6.47 8.00 -12.39
N TYR A 644 -5.50 7.25 -12.93
CA TYR A 644 -4.22 7.06 -12.25
C TYR A 644 -3.45 8.38 -12.08
N GLN A 645 -3.40 9.20 -13.12
CA GLN A 645 -2.77 10.52 -13.08
C GLN A 645 -3.40 11.44 -12.02
N LEU A 646 -4.73 11.49 -11.95
CA LEU A 646 -5.43 12.27 -10.93
C LEU A 646 -5.13 11.75 -9.51
N SER A 647 -4.93 10.45 -9.32
CA SER A 647 -4.54 9.91 -8.00
C SER A 647 -3.19 10.47 -7.56
N LEU A 648 -2.19 10.45 -8.43
CA LEU A 648 -0.86 11.02 -8.18
C LEU A 648 -0.95 12.53 -7.90
N PHE A 649 -1.70 13.26 -8.74
CA PHE A 649 -1.82 14.72 -8.62
C PHE A 649 -2.55 15.13 -7.35
N VAL A 650 -3.66 14.47 -7.01
CA VAL A 650 -4.41 14.74 -5.76
C VAL A 650 -3.54 14.45 -4.55
N CYS A 651 -2.76 13.36 -4.55
CA CYS A 651 -1.81 13.10 -3.46
C CYS A 651 -0.79 14.24 -3.33
N TYR A 652 -0.18 14.68 -4.42
CA TYR A 652 0.78 15.78 -4.41
C TYR A 652 0.17 17.10 -3.94
N THR A 653 -1.00 17.50 -4.47
CA THR A 653 -1.60 18.79 -4.14
C THR A 653 -2.22 18.81 -2.74
N HIS A 654 -2.68 17.67 -2.22
CA HIS A 654 -3.21 17.53 -0.85
C HIS A 654 -2.13 17.17 0.19
N ASN A 655 -0.88 17.55 -0.08
CA ASN A 655 0.24 17.51 0.86
C ASN A 655 0.71 16.10 1.28
N ILE A 656 0.53 15.06 0.47
CA ILE A 656 1.16 13.74 0.72
C ILE A 656 2.64 13.79 0.37
N ASN A 657 3.52 13.35 1.28
CA ASN A 657 4.97 13.39 1.09
C ASN A 657 5.52 12.12 0.45
N HIS A 658 5.00 10.94 0.80
CA HIS A 658 5.46 9.68 0.22
C HIS A 658 4.34 9.08 -0.63
N ILE A 659 4.52 9.02 -1.95
CA ILE A 659 3.51 8.59 -2.92
C ILE A 659 4.06 7.37 -3.65
N ASN A 660 3.57 6.18 -3.33
CA ASN A 660 3.98 4.96 -4.01
C ASN A 660 2.78 4.14 -4.47
N THR A 661 2.99 3.25 -5.42
CA THR A 661 1.99 2.24 -5.77
C THR A 661 2.14 0.98 -4.91
N GLU A 662 1.08 0.22 -4.70
CA GLU A 662 1.14 -1.08 -4.01
C GLU A 662 1.87 -2.15 -4.85
N GLU A 663 1.68 -2.05 -6.16
CA GLU A 663 2.32 -2.82 -7.21
C GLU A 663 2.17 -2.03 -8.52
N GLY A 664 2.59 -2.58 -9.64
CA GLY A 664 2.23 -2.00 -10.93
C GLY A 664 3.36 -1.28 -11.64
N LEU A 665 3.26 -1.27 -12.97
CA LEU A 665 4.05 -0.58 -14.02
C LEU A 665 4.96 -1.51 -14.82
N MET A 666 5.66 -2.44 -14.17
CA MET A 666 6.32 -3.54 -14.86
C MET A 666 5.36 -4.69 -15.10
N HIS A 667 4.50 -4.95 -14.13
CA HIS A 667 3.40 -5.91 -14.20
C HIS A 667 2.13 -5.28 -13.69
N ILE A 668 0.99 -5.51 -14.33
CA ILE A 668 -0.30 -5.11 -13.78
C ILE A 668 -1.18 -6.35 -13.69
N GLU A 669 -1.62 -6.62 -12.47
CA GLU A 669 -2.59 -7.66 -12.13
C GLU A 669 -4.03 -7.18 -12.37
N SER A 670 -4.90 -8.08 -12.80
CA SER A 670 -6.33 -7.83 -12.95
C SER A 670 -7.13 -9.14 -12.84
N GLU A 671 -7.19 -9.76 -11.66
CA GLU A 671 -7.86 -11.04 -11.33
C GLU A 671 -7.55 -12.22 -12.29
N LEU A 672 -8.03 -12.15 -13.53
CA LEU A 672 -7.88 -13.14 -14.60
C LEU A 672 -7.10 -12.64 -15.83
N ALA A 673 -6.75 -11.35 -15.88
CA ALA A 673 -5.96 -10.74 -16.94
C ALA A 673 -4.59 -10.32 -16.42
N PHE A 674 -3.57 -10.46 -17.26
CA PHE A 674 -2.18 -10.20 -16.89
C PHE A 674 -1.51 -9.33 -17.96
N PHE A 675 -0.89 -8.26 -17.50
CA PHE A 675 -0.13 -7.33 -18.32
C PHE A 675 1.32 -7.32 -17.87
N ASP A 676 2.23 -7.43 -18.84
CA ASP A 676 3.68 -7.30 -18.64
C ASP A 676 4.17 -5.94 -19.16
N ARG A 677 5.47 -5.65 -18.98
CA ARG A 677 6.11 -4.37 -19.34
C ARG A 677 6.01 -3.98 -20.81
N PHE A 678 5.62 -4.90 -21.69
CA PHE A 678 5.41 -4.63 -23.12
C PHE A 678 3.93 -4.44 -23.47
N SER A 679 3.02 -4.57 -22.51
CA SER A 679 1.57 -4.47 -22.71
C SER A 679 1.11 -3.01 -22.69
N PRO A 680 0.09 -2.62 -23.47
CA PRO A 680 -0.42 -1.24 -23.50
C PRO A 680 -0.83 -0.69 -22.13
N ALA A 681 -1.41 -1.54 -21.29
CA ALA A 681 -1.76 -1.19 -19.91
C ALA A 681 -0.53 -0.71 -19.11
N CYS A 682 0.55 -1.51 -19.08
CA CYS A 682 1.78 -1.16 -18.36
C CYS A 682 2.45 0.07 -18.97
N LEU A 683 2.57 0.14 -20.30
CA LEU A 683 3.20 1.29 -20.98
C LEU A 683 2.46 2.61 -20.75
N GLY A 684 1.12 2.60 -20.72
CA GLY A 684 0.33 3.80 -20.46
C GLY A 684 0.45 4.29 -19.02
N HIS A 685 0.41 3.39 -18.03
CA HIS A 685 0.64 3.78 -16.63
C HIS A 685 2.10 4.20 -16.38
N LEU A 686 3.06 3.54 -17.03
CA LEU A 686 4.48 3.88 -17.01
C LEU A 686 4.68 5.34 -17.44
N GLU A 687 4.09 5.74 -18.54
CA GLU A 687 4.21 7.12 -19.04
C GLU A 687 3.56 8.13 -18.09
N VAL A 688 2.43 7.79 -17.46
CA VAL A 688 1.82 8.64 -16.41
C VAL A 688 2.77 8.83 -15.22
N GLN A 689 3.38 7.74 -14.72
CA GLN A 689 4.33 7.80 -13.60
C GLN A 689 5.56 8.64 -13.95
N LYS A 690 6.11 8.46 -15.16
CA LYS A 690 7.27 9.20 -15.65
C LYS A 690 7.02 10.71 -15.66
N ASN A 691 5.88 11.12 -16.20
CA ASN A 691 5.50 12.53 -16.24
C ASN A 691 5.32 13.12 -14.84
N PHE A 692 4.75 12.35 -13.91
CA PHE A 692 4.62 12.79 -12.52
C PHE A 692 5.97 12.87 -11.80
N ALA A 693 6.83 11.86 -11.95
CA ALA A 693 8.18 11.86 -11.38
C ALA A 693 9.03 13.01 -11.91
N HIS A 694 8.92 13.31 -13.21
CA HIS A 694 9.52 14.51 -13.81
C HIS A 694 9.05 15.78 -13.13
N PHE A 695 7.74 15.97 -12.97
CA PHE A 695 7.17 17.13 -12.29
C PHE A 695 7.70 17.27 -10.84
N VAL A 696 7.69 16.18 -10.06
CA VAL A 696 8.23 16.16 -8.68
C VAL A 696 9.72 16.53 -8.65
N ASN A 697 10.49 16.11 -9.65
CA ASN A 697 11.92 16.42 -9.74
C ASN A 697 12.21 17.84 -10.22
N THR A 698 11.26 18.53 -10.86
CA THR A 698 11.47 19.88 -11.42
C THR A 698 10.80 21.01 -10.63
N HIS A 699 9.91 20.69 -9.69
CA HIS A 699 9.14 21.67 -8.91
C HIS A 699 9.37 21.51 -7.41
N THR A 700 9.38 22.62 -6.67
CA THR A 700 9.40 22.61 -5.21
C THR A 700 7.98 22.78 -4.66
N ARG A 701 7.47 21.78 -3.92
CA ARG A 701 6.18 21.91 -3.24
C ARG A 701 6.31 22.80 -1.99
N PRO A 702 5.49 23.85 -1.83
CA PRO A 702 5.40 24.57 -0.55
C PRO A 702 4.86 23.67 0.57
N THR A 703 5.24 23.96 1.82
CA THR A 703 4.92 23.10 2.98
C THR A 703 3.74 23.60 3.82
N ASN A 704 3.40 24.89 3.77
CA ASN A 704 2.35 25.48 4.62
C ASN A 704 1.01 25.57 3.87
N MET A 705 0.22 24.51 3.96
CA MET A 705 -1.11 24.41 3.36
C MET A 705 -2.15 25.24 4.13
N ILE A 706 -3.03 25.94 3.43
CA ILE A 706 -4.10 26.78 4.00
C ILE A 706 -5.41 26.01 4.01
N VAL A 707 -5.92 25.71 5.20
CA VAL A 707 -7.14 24.91 5.42
C VAL A 707 -8.07 25.65 6.39
N PRO A 708 -9.03 26.46 5.89
CA PRO A 708 -9.86 27.29 6.78
C PRO A 708 -10.82 26.49 7.67
N LEU A 709 -11.19 25.26 7.26
CA LEU A 709 -12.22 24.44 7.91
C LEU A 709 -11.68 23.08 8.38
N GLY A 710 -11.95 22.75 9.63
CA GLY A 710 -11.68 21.44 10.22
C GLY A 710 -12.95 20.76 10.75
N PHE A 711 -13.04 19.45 10.56
CA PHE A 711 -14.08 18.59 11.13
C PHE A 711 -13.53 17.82 12.31
N LEU A 712 -14.22 17.84 13.44
CA LEU A 712 -13.78 17.20 14.67
C LEU A 712 -14.12 15.70 14.64
N HIS A 713 -13.08 14.86 14.61
CA HIS A 713 -13.18 13.42 14.74
C HIS A 713 -13.24 13.06 16.23
N GLY A 714 -14.47 12.86 16.74
CA GLY A 714 -14.75 12.74 18.16
C GLY A 714 -14.10 11.52 18.83
N LYS A 715 -13.99 11.57 20.16
CA LYS A 715 -13.38 10.49 20.94
C LYS A 715 -14.22 9.22 20.81
N ASN A 716 -13.55 8.09 20.54
CA ASN A 716 -14.16 6.78 20.33
C ASN A 716 -15.10 6.68 19.11
N ASP A 717 -15.05 7.62 18.17
CA ASP A 717 -15.78 7.51 16.91
C ASP A 717 -15.20 6.37 16.05
N ALA A 718 -16.08 5.53 15.53
CA ALA A 718 -15.74 4.32 14.78
C ALA A 718 -15.82 4.54 13.26
N TRP A 719 -16.14 5.74 12.78
CA TRP A 719 -16.45 5.91 11.38
C TRP A 719 -15.29 5.54 10.43
N VAL A 720 -15.65 4.77 9.39
CA VAL A 720 -14.81 4.45 8.24
C VAL A 720 -15.54 4.82 6.96
N CYS A 721 -14.83 5.36 5.97
CA CYS A 721 -15.46 5.85 4.74
C CYS A 721 -15.69 4.76 3.67
N PHE A 722 -15.02 3.60 3.76
CA PHE A 722 -14.99 2.55 2.72
C PHE A 722 -16.20 1.63 2.72
N THR A 723 -16.69 1.32 3.91
CA THR A 723 -17.77 0.38 4.13
C THR A 723 -18.73 0.95 5.16
N ARG A 724 -19.93 0.40 5.28
CA ARG A 724 -20.88 0.72 6.37
C ARG A 724 -21.06 -0.49 7.30
N PRO A 725 -19.99 -0.96 7.96
CA PRO A 725 -20.10 -2.09 8.88
C PRO A 725 -20.74 -1.62 10.19
N ASN A 726 -21.00 -2.58 11.07
CA ASN A 726 -21.23 -2.25 12.47
C ASN A 726 -20.03 -1.47 13.03
N ALA A 727 -20.29 -0.53 13.94
CA ALA A 727 -19.26 0.22 14.63
C ALA A 727 -18.25 -0.73 15.28
N TRP A 728 -16.96 -0.45 15.07
CA TRP A 728 -15.84 -1.27 15.51
C TRP A 728 -15.84 -2.70 14.99
N GLY A 729 -16.58 -2.98 13.91
CA GLY A 729 -16.78 -4.33 13.38
C GLY A 729 -17.49 -5.29 14.33
N GLN A 730 -18.09 -4.78 15.41
CA GLN A 730 -18.64 -5.60 16.49
C GLN A 730 -19.96 -6.26 16.09
N ILE A 731 -20.30 -7.38 16.74
CA ILE A 731 -21.54 -8.12 16.45
C ILE A 731 -22.62 -7.71 17.46
N GLY A 732 -23.80 -7.34 16.96
CA GLY A 732 -24.98 -7.05 17.78
C GLY A 732 -25.81 -5.90 17.22
N GLU A 733 -27.08 -5.84 17.59
CA GLU A 733 -28.01 -4.78 17.16
C GLU A 733 -27.56 -3.39 17.64
N GLN A 734 -27.00 -3.32 18.85
CA GLN A 734 -26.51 -2.09 19.44
C GLN A 734 -25.36 -1.45 18.63
N TRP A 735 -24.63 -2.22 17.82
CA TRP A 735 -23.46 -1.76 17.06
C TRP A 735 -23.78 -1.35 15.63
N LYS A 736 -25.05 -1.42 15.20
CA LYS A 736 -25.42 -1.10 13.82
C LYS A 736 -25.03 0.32 13.43
N PHE A 737 -24.58 0.47 12.19
CA PHE A 737 -24.35 1.76 11.54
C PHE A 737 -25.64 2.60 11.61
N ASP A 738 -25.54 3.83 12.12
CA ASP A 738 -26.70 4.72 12.34
C ASP A 738 -26.29 6.18 12.02
N HIS A 739 -27.14 7.15 12.38
CA HIS A 739 -26.98 8.56 12.06
C HIS A 739 -25.67 9.18 12.57
N MET A 740 -25.03 8.62 13.61
CA MET A 740 -23.74 9.14 14.07
C MET A 740 -22.62 8.87 13.03
N GLU A 741 -22.53 7.67 12.47
CA GLU A 741 -21.58 7.38 11.38
C GLU A 741 -22.04 8.00 10.07
N GLU A 742 -23.35 8.02 9.79
CA GLU A 742 -23.91 8.63 8.58
C GLU A 742 -23.65 10.15 8.52
N SER A 743 -23.43 10.81 9.66
CA SER A 743 -23.17 12.26 9.71
C SER A 743 -21.93 12.69 8.94
N TRP A 744 -20.99 11.78 8.71
CA TRP A 744 -19.84 12.02 7.85
C TRP A 744 -20.22 12.13 6.35
N ASP A 745 -21.41 11.66 5.92
CA ASP A 745 -21.93 11.88 4.56
C ASP A 745 -22.16 13.39 4.26
N LEU A 746 -22.20 14.25 5.28
CA LEU A 746 -22.32 15.70 5.10
C LEU A 746 -21.03 16.34 4.56
N LEU A 747 -19.90 15.61 4.53
CA LEU A 747 -18.69 16.03 3.81
C LEU A 747 -18.95 16.28 2.32
N LYS A 748 -20.06 15.77 1.75
CA LYS A 748 -20.52 16.12 0.39
C LYS A 748 -20.70 17.63 0.16
N VAL A 749 -20.80 18.45 1.22
CA VAL A 749 -20.80 19.91 1.10
C VAL A 749 -19.46 20.41 0.54
N PHE A 750 -18.36 19.75 0.89
CA PHE A 750 -16.99 20.09 0.51
C PHE A 750 -16.47 19.21 -0.61
N PHE A 751 -16.96 17.97 -0.69
CA PHE A 751 -16.60 16.98 -1.69
C PHE A 751 -17.86 16.41 -2.36
N PRO A 752 -18.60 17.22 -3.14
CA PRO A 752 -19.94 16.85 -3.65
C PRO A 752 -19.95 15.69 -4.63
N ASP A 753 -18.82 15.38 -5.27
CA ASP A 753 -18.76 14.27 -6.22
C ASP A 753 -18.30 12.97 -5.57
N SER A 754 -17.75 13.02 -4.35
CA SER A 754 -17.29 11.84 -3.60
C SER A 754 -18.46 10.92 -3.23
N VAL A 755 -18.22 9.62 -3.29
CA VAL A 755 -19.19 8.59 -2.89
C VAL A 755 -18.58 7.74 -1.79
N LEU A 756 -19.22 7.74 -0.61
CA LEU A 756 -18.86 6.87 0.50
C LEU A 756 -19.48 5.48 0.32
N ASN A 757 -18.89 4.44 0.94
CA ASN A 757 -19.35 3.05 0.80
C ASN A 757 -19.35 2.54 -0.66
N ALA A 758 -18.38 2.98 -1.44
CA ALA A 758 -18.25 2.67 -2.86
C ALA A 758 -16.81 2.24 -3.15
N ILE A 759 -16.63 0.94 -3.28
CA ILE A 759 -15.36 0.31 -3.68
C ILE A 759 -15.58 -0.48 -4.97
N TYR A 760 -14.50 -0.69 -5.73
CA TYR A 760 -14.41 -1.49 -6.95
C TYR A 760 -15.43 -1.12 -8.06
N ARG A 761 -14.94 -0.81 -9.26
CA ARG A 761 -15.82 -0.53 -10.42
C ARG A 761 -15.43 -1.40 -11.60
N TYR A 762 -16.27 -2.39 -11.90
CA TYR A 762 -16.06 -3.34 -12.99
C TYR A 762 -17.33 -3.54 -13.85
N PRO A 763 -17.29 -3.20 -15.16
CA PRO A 763 -16.39 -2.21 -15.75
C PRO A 763 -16.63 -0.82 -15.12
N CYS A 764 -15.62 0.05 -15.14
CA CYS A 764 -15.78 1.41 -14.67
C CYS A 764 -16.45 2.27 -15.75
N GLU A 765 -17.67 2.73 -15.50
CA GLU A 765 -18.36 3.63 -16.43
C GLU A 765 -17.70 5.00 -16.51
N ASN A 766 -17.65 5.58 -17.71
CA ASN A 766 -17.16 6.94 -17.98
C ASN A 766 -18.17 8.00 -17.53
N LYS A 767 -18.34 8.12 -16.22
CA LYS A 767 -19.12 9.16 -15.51
C LYS A 767 -18.50 9.36 -14.12
N PRO A 768 -18.86 10.40 -13.35
CA PRO A 768 -18.39 10.55 -11.96
C PRO A 768 -18.67 9.28 -11.14
N GLN A 769 -17.62 8.73 -10.50
CA GLN A 769 -17.70 7.50 -9.70
C GLN A 769 -17.47 7.70 -8.21
N GLY A 770 -17.04 8.89 -7.78
CA GLY A 770 -16.79 9.18 -6.36
C GLY A 770 -15.35 9.09 -5.88
N PHE A 771 -14.39 8.78 -6.75
CA PHE A 771 -12.98 8.69 -6.38
C PHE A 771 -12.31 10.05 -6.15
N TYR A 772 -12.71 11.05 -6.94
CA TYR A 772 -12.21 12.42 -6.94
C TYR A 772 -13.39 13.36 -6.85
N SER A 773 -13.21 14.50 -6.20
CA SER A 773 -14.24 15.51 -6.07
C SER A 773 -13.72 16.91 -6.33
N ARG A 774 -14.58 17.76 -6.90
CA ARG A 774 -14.38 19.21 -6.85
C ARG A 774 -14.41 19.69 -5.40
N THR A 775 -13.85 20.88 -5.17
CA THR A 775 -13.70 21.47 -3.82
C THR A 775 -14.27 22.90 -3.80
N PRO A 776 -15.60 23.10 -3.79
CA PRO A 776 -16.21 24.44 -3.96
C PRO A 776 -15.79 25.45 -2.87
N TYR A 777 -15.39 24.95 -1.70
CA TYR A 777 -14.93 25.75 -0.56
C TYR A 777 -13.45 25.51 -0.22
N GLY A 778 -12.70 24.82 -1.09
CA GLY A 778 -11.36 24.31 -0.81
C GLY A 778 -11.38 23.00 -0.02
N THR A 779 -10.18 22.50 0.32
CA THR A 779 -10.02 21.28 1.13
C THR A 779 -10.35 21.53 2.60
N VAL A 780 -10.52 20.44 3.35
CA VAL A 780 -10.75 20.44 4.80
C VAL A 780 -9.79 19.47 5.49
N ASP A 781 -9.67 19.53 6.81
CA ASP A 781 -9.05 18.49 7.64
C ASP A 781 -10.12 17.77 8.46
N ILE A 782 -9.89 16.50 8.78
CA ILE A 782 -10.63 15.77 9.80
C ILE A 782 -9.72 15.60 11.02
N LEU A 783 -9.83 16.55 11.94
CA LEU A 783 -8.97 16.75 13.10
C LEU A 783 -9.48 15.97 14.31
N PRO A 784 -8.69 15.06 14.91
CA PRO A 784 -9.04 14.45 16.20
C PRO A 784 -9.33 15.48 17.29
N ILE A 785 -10.41 15.26 18.05
CA ILE A 785 -10.84 16.19 19.11
C ILE A 785 -9.78 16.35 20.21
N GLU A 786 -8.93 15.36 20.42
CA GLU A 786 -7.84 15.39 21.39
C GLU A 786 -6.62 16.22 20.95
N ALA A 787 -6.63 16.83 19.77
CA ALA A 787 -5.54 17.68 19.31
C ALA A 787 -5.23 18.84 20.28
N GLN A 788 -3.97 19.28 20.27
CA GLN A 788 -3.53 20.38 21.13
C GLN A 788 -4.15 21.72 20.69
N GLN A 789 -4.26 22.67 21.63
CA GLN A 789 -4.87 23.99 21.38
C GLN A 789 -4.26 24.73 20.18
N ALA A 790 -2.94 24.59 19.96
CA ALA A 790 -2.25 25.23 18.85
C ALA A 790 -2.77 24.76 17.49
N ALA A 791 -3.12 23.47 17.35
CA ALA A 791 -3.68 22.92 16.13
C ALA A 791 -5.05 23.53 15.81
N TYR A 792 -5.89 23.78 16.82
CA TYR A 792 -7.20 24.39 16.62
C TYR A 792 -7.10 25.79 16.01
N GLN A 793 -6.04 26.53 16.33
CA GLN A 793 -5.82 27.90 15.82
C GLN A 793 -5.42 27.96 14.35
N ASN A 794 -5.15 26.82 13.71
CA ASN A 794 -4.92 26.75 12.27
C ASN A 794 -6.23 26.90 11.46
N TYR A 795 -7.38 26.72 12.12
CA TYR A 795 -8.69 26.73 11.49
C TYR A 795 -9.46 28.01 11.84
N LYS A 796 -10.38 28.41 10.96
CA LYS A 796 -11.37 29.47 11.23
C LYS A 796 -12.66 28.90 11.79
N VAL A 797 -13.01 27.68 11.36
CA VAL A 797 -14.22 26.98 11.78
C VAL A 797 -13.89 25.54 12.13
N LEU A 798 -14.41 25.07 13.26
CA LEU A 798 -14.38 23.67 13.68
C LEU A 798 -15.82 23.15 13.80
N ALA A 799 -16.13 22.04 13.15
CA ALA A 799 -17.48 21.46 13.15
C ALA A 799 -17.45 20.01 13.59
N PHE A 800 -18.38 19.61 14.46
CA PHE A 800 -18.62 18.20 14.73
C PHE A 800 -19.46 17.55 13.61
N LEU A 801 -19.30 16.25 13.41
CA LEU A 801 -20.20 15.45 12.56
C LEU A 801 -20.63 14.18 13.30
N GLY A 802 -19.66 13.31 13.62
CA GLY A 802 -19.93 11.97 14.13
C GLY A 802 -20.01 11.84 15.65
N TYR A 803 -19.77 10.61 16.12
CA TYR A 803 -19.83 10.27 17.53
C TYR A 803 -18.75 10.99 18.33
N ASN A 804 -19.04 11.30 19.60
CA ASN A 804 -18.04 11.83 20.53
C ASN A 804 -18.38 11.42 21.97
N THR A 805 -17.43 10.82 22.68
CA THR A 805 -17.48 10.75 24.14
C THR A 805 -16.92 12.05 24.72
N ALA A 806 -17.81 12.96 25.13
CA ALA A 806 -17.46 14.30 25.58
C ALA A 806 -16.70 14.31 26.91
N THR A 807 -15.68 15.16 26.99
CA THR A 807 -14.96 15.49 28.23
C THR A 807 -14.88 17.00 28.41
N GLU A 808 -14.85 17.46 29.66
CA GLU A 808 -14.73 18.91 29.92
C GLU A 808 -13.48 19.52 29.30
N GLN A 809 -12.36 18.79 29.25
CA GLN A 809 -11.10 19.31 28.74
C GLN A 809 -11.20 19.65 27.25
N GLN A 810 -11.80 18.77 26.45
CA GLN A 810 -12.03 19.03 25.03
C GLN A 810 -12.85 20.31 24.83
N PHE A 811 -13.92 20.47 25.61
CA PHE A 811 -14.81 21.61 25.48
C PHE A 811 -14.23 22.91 26.07
N LYS A 812 -13.28 22.84 27.02
CA LYS A 812 -12.44 23.98 27.41
C LYS A 812 -11.52 24.44 26.27
N GLN A 813 -11.00 23.51 25.46
CA GLN A 813 -10.20 23.85 24.27
C GLN A 813 -11.05 24.49 23.16
N ILE A 814 -12.26 23.98 22.93
CA ILE A 814 -13.22 24.58 21.99
C ILE A 814 -13.62 25.98 22.46
N LEU A 815 -13.86 26.18 23.77
CA LEU A 815 -14.13 27.50 24.33
C LEU A 815 -12.97 28.46 24.04
N ALA A 816 -11.74 28.06 24.34
CA ALA A 816 -10.54 28.86 24.07
C ALA A 816 -10.34 29.14 22.58
N PHE A 817 -10.72 28.21 21.69
CA PHE A 817 -10.70 28.43 20.25
C PHE A 817 -11.67 29.53 19.83
N CYS A 818 -12.91 29.48 20.32
CA CYS A 818 -13.89 30.53 20.06
C CYS A 818 -13.47 31.87 20.66
N GLU A 819 -12.93 31.89 21.89
CA GLU A 819 -12.42 33.12 22.53
C GLU A 819 -11.39 33.85 21.65
N ASN A 820 -10.57 33.10 20.90
CA ASN A 820 -9.54 33.61 20.01
C ASN A 820 -10.03 33.94 18.58
N GLY A 821 -11.34 33.86 18.31
CA GLY A 821 -11.93 34.25 17.02
C GLY A 821 -12.48 33.09 16.19
N GLY A 822 -12.35 31.86 16.67
CA GLY A 822 -12.87 30.67 15.99
C GLY A 822 -14.41 30.56 16.00
N THR A 823 -14.95 29.81 15.05
CA THR A 823 -16.37 29.42 15.03
C THR A 823 -16.51 27.92 15.28
N ALA A 824 -17.25 27.51 16.31
CA ALA A 824 -17.55 26.09 16.56
C ALA A 824 -18.99 25.74 16.16
N ILE A 825 -19.23 24.55 15.60
CA ILE A 825 -20.56 24.07 15.19
C ILE A 825 -20.85 22.71 15.84
N LEU A 826 -21.96 22.58 16.56
CA LEU A 826 -22.35 21.33 17.26
C LEU A 826 -23.85 21.23 17.60
N THR A 827 -24.28 20.03 17.99
CA THR A 827 -25.60 19.69 18.56
C THR A 827 -25.42 19.16 19.99
N TRP A 828 -26.53 18.87 20.70
CA TRP A 828 -26.45 18.22 22.02
C TRP A 828 -25.76 16.86 21.97
N ALA A 829 -25.87 16.14 20.85
CA ALA A 829 -25.33 14.80 20.68
C ALA A 829 -23.80 14.72 20.88
N HIS A 830 -23.09 15.81 20.60
CA HIS A 830 -21.63 15.87 20.75
C HIS A 830 -21.18 16.19 22.19
N LEU A 831 -22.11 16.56 23.08
CA LEU A 831 -21.87 16.96 24.47
C LEU A 831 -22.12 15.82 25.46
N PHE A 832 -22.59 14.67 25.00
CA PHE A 832 -22.86 13.51 25.84
C PHE A 832 -21.57 12.87 26.36
N THR A 833 -21.53 12.57 27.65
CA THR A 833 -20.35 12.02 28.33
C THR A 833 -20.34 10.49 28.38
N THR A 834 -21.39 9.82 27.89
CA THR A 834 -21.52 8.36 27.92
C THR A 834 -20.65 7.66 26.88
N THR A 835 -20.12 6.50 27.23
CA THR A 835 -19.54 5.52 26.29
C THR A 835 -20.58 4.55 25.75
N ASN A 836 -21.77 4.48 26.39
CA ASN A 836 -22.86 3.62 25.98
C ASN A 836 -23.54 4.19 24.71
N ARG A 837 -23.41 3.43 23.63
CA ARG A 837 -23.94 3.80 22.32
C ARG A 837 -25.44 4.05 22.30
N ASN A 838 -26.22 3.22 23.01
CA ASN A 838 -27.68 3.37 23.05
C ASN A 838 -28.09 4.63 23.80
N GLU A 839 -27.41 4.97 24.90
CA GLU A 839 -27.67 6.21 25.64
C GLU A 839 -27.36 7.44 24.79
N ALA A 840 -26.28 7.41 23.99
CA ALA A 840 -25.92 8.49 23.08
C ALA A 840 -26.95 8.66 21.95
N ILE A 841 -27.37 7.58 21.28
CA ILE A 841 -28.40 7.62 20.21
C ILE A 841 -29.73 8.13 20.76
N THR A 842 -30.13 7.62 21.93
CA THR A 842 -31.41 7.97 22.55
C THR A 842 -31.35 9.29 23.31
N GLY A 843 -30.19 9.95 23.41
CA GLY A 843 -30.05 11.22 24.13
C GLY A 843 -30.45 11.13 25.61
N THR A 844 -30.21 9.97 26.25
CA THR A 844 -30.49 9.72 27.68
C THR A 844 -29.27 9.89 28.56
N SER A 845 -28.11 10.22 27.97
CA SER A 845 -26.86 10.51 28.64
C SER A 845 -26.88 11.84 29.41
N GLY A 846 -26.05 11.92 30.44
CA GLY A 846 -25.58 13.21 30.95
C GLY A 846 -24.77 13.97 29.91
N VAL A 847 -24.69 15.28 30.08
CA VAL A 847 -23.84 16.19 29.30
C VAL A 847 -22.72 16.74 30.17
N ILE A 848 -21.75 17.41 29.54
CA ILE A 848 -20.66 18.13 30.23
C ILE A 848 -21.18 19.14 31.28
N ASP A 849 -20.27 19.60 32.14
CA ASP A 849 -20.57 20.55 33.24
C ASP A 849 -21.43 21.75 32.81
N LYS A 850 -22.42 22.09 33.64
CA LYS A 850 -23.38 23.16 33.38
C LYS A 850 -22.70 24.52 33.20
N GLY A 851 -21.68 24.83 34.00
CA GLY A 851 -20.94 26.10 33.88
C GLY A 851 -20.17 26.21 32.57
N LEU A 852 -19.77 25.08 31.98
CA LEU A 852 -19.16 25.03 30.66
C LEU A 852 -20.20 25.19 29.53
N ILE A 853 -21.37 24.58 29.66
CA ILE A 853 -22.53 24.78 28.76
C ILE A 853 -22.94 26.25 28.72
N GLU A 854 -23.05 26.88 29.89
CA GLU A 854 -23.36 28.30 30.03
C GLU A 854 -22.40 29.17 29.23
N LYS A 855 -21.09 28.92 29.33
CA LYS A 855 -20.07 29.71 28.62
C LYS A 855 -20.04 29.42 27.13
N LEU A 856 -20.15 28.15 26.73
CA LEU A 856 -20.04 27.72 25.33
C LEU A 856 -21.28 28.07 24.53
N LEU A 857 -22.45 27.73 25.05
CA LEU A 857 -23.71 27.81 24.30
C LEU A 857 -24.56 29.03 24.68
N GLY A 858 -24.19 29.74 25.76
CA GLY A 858 -24.99 30.85 26.28
C GLY A 858 -26.36 30.39 26.79
N ILE A 859 -26.43 29.18 27.35
CA ILE A 859 -27.67 28.57 27.86
C ILE A 859 -27.57 28.52 29.38
N GLN A 860 -28.45 29.26 30.07
CA GLN A 860 -28.51 29.31 31.53
C GLN A 860 -29.21 28.08 32.12
N ASP A 861 -30.33 27.68 31.51
CA ASP A 861 -31.10 26.50 31.93
C ASP A 861 -31.63 25.78 30.69
N TYR A 862 -31.74 24.47 30.78
CA TYR A 862 -32.29 23.64 29.73
C TYR A 862 -33.11 22.48 30.31
N THR A 863 -34.06 21.97 29.53
CA THR A 863 -34.83 20.76 29.87
C THR A 863 -35.03 19.93 28.62
N PHE A 864 -34.56 18.68 28.67
CA PHE A 864 -34.75 17.73 27.57
C PHE A 864 -36.19 17.21 27.54
N PRO A 865 -36.74 16.93 26.34
CA PRO A 865 -38.10 16.44 26.21
C PRO A 865 -38.23 15.00 26.77
N GLU A 866 -39.21 14.76 27.64
CA GLU A 866 -39.52 13.42 28.18
C GLU A 866 -40.19 12.50 27.13
N TYR A 867 -40.96 13.08 26.20
CA TYR A 867 -41.68 12.38 25.13
C TYR A 867 -41.35 12.96 23.75
N VAL A 868 -41.27 12.09 22.74
CA VAL A 868 -40.92 12.46 21.36
C VAL A 868 -42.19 12.77 20.55
N GLU A 869 -42.73 13.98 20.70
CA GLU A 869 -43.76 14.50 19.77
C GLU A 869 -43.12 15.21 18.56
N ASP A 870 -42.01 15.93 18.78
CA ASP A 870 -41.23 16.60 17.73
C ASP A 870 -40.06 15.71 17.28
N PRO A 871 -39.97 15.33 15.98
CA PRO A 871 -38.86 14.54 15.45
C PRO A 871 -37.50 15.24 15.57
N LYS A 872 -37.45 16.58 15.70
CA LYS A 872 -36.21 17.32 15.94
C LYS A 872 -35.68 17.19 17.37
N ARG A 873 -36.48 16.66 18.31
CA ARG A 873 -36.07 16.37 19.71
C ARG A 873 -35.33 17.55 20.37
N MET A 874 -35.98 18.70 20.41
CA MET A 874 -35.40 19.95 20.89
C MET A 874 -35.54 20.12 22.40
N ALA A 875 -34.52 20.68 23.05
CA ALA A 875 -34.60 21.07 24.46
C ALA A 875 -35.34 22.41 24.62
N GLU A 876 -36.02 22.59 25.74
CA GLU A 876 -36.45 23.92 26.20
C GLU A 876 -35.25 24.66 26.75
N LEU A 877 -35.07 25.94 26.39
CA LEU A 877 -33.86 26.71 26.71
C LEU A 877 -34.19 28.06 27.34
N THR A 878 -33.41 28.42 28.36
CA THR A 878 -33.26 29.79 28.85
C THR A 878 -31.90 30.30 28.41
N LEU A 879 -31.89 31.35 27.59
CA LEU A 879 -30.66 31.90 27.00
C LEU A 879 -30.09 33.05 27.83
N GLN A 880 -28.77 33.21 27.78
CA GLN A 880 -28.06 34.39 28.26
C GLN A 880 -28.08 35.50 27.20
N ASP A 881 -27.76 36.72 27.62
CA ASP A 881 -27.69 37.89 26.73
C ASP A 881 -26.64 37.74 25.61
N THR A 882 -25.67 36.84 25.77
CA THR A 882 -24.63 36.55 24.76
C THR A 882 -25.13 35.64 23.64
N ALA A 883 -26.28 34.97 23.83
CA ALA A 883 -26.86 34.03 22.89
C ALA A 883 -28.08 34.63 22.17
N THR A 884 -28.17 34.36 20.87
CA THR A 884 -29.23 34.86 20.00
C THR A 884 -29.85 33.73 19.20
N VAL A 885 -31.18 33.71 19.12
CA VAL A 885 -31.91 32.74 18.28
C VAL A 885 -31.90 33.24 16.83
N VAL A 886 -31.25 32.48 15.96
CA VAL A 886 -31.16 32.77 14.52
C VAL A 886 -32.30 32.12 13.74
N ARG A 887 -32.71 30.91 14.16
CA ARG A 887 -33.83 30.18 13.57
C ARG A 887 -34.67 29.54 14.66
N SER A 888 -35.98 29.58 14.51
CA SER A 888 -36.93 28.93 15.43
C SER A 888 -37.69 27.78 14.74
N HIS A 889 -38.12 26.79 15.51
CA HIS A 889 -39.04 25.73 15.11
C HIS A 889 -40.11 25.58 16.20
N GLN A 890 -41.39 25.67 15.81
CA GLN A 890 -42.54 25.58 16.74
C GLN A 890 -42.41 26.50 17.97
N GLY A 891 -41.87 27.71 17.79
CA GLY A 891 -41.69 28.68 18.87
C GLY A 891 -40.45 28.46 19.74
N LYS A 892 -39.68 27.37 19.54
CA LYS A 892 -38.41 27.10 20.22
C LYS A 892 -37.22 27.49 19.35
N GLY A 893 -36.13 27.95 19.96
CA GLY A 893 -34.89 28.26 19.23
C GLY A 893 -34.21 26.99 18.72
N LEU A 894 -34.06 26.87 17.39
CA LEU A 894 -33.43 25.74 16.70
C LEU A 894 -31.94 26.00 16.43
N ILE A 895 -31.61 27.17 15.87
CA ILE A 895 -30.21 27.57 15.63
C ILE A 895 -29.91 28.76 16.52
N ILE A 896 -28.90 28.63 17.35
CA ILE A 896 -28.50 29.62 18.35
C ILE A 896 -27.06 30.02 18.09
N HIS A 897 -26.80 31.32 18.05
CA HIS A 897 -25.45 31.86 17.99
C HIS A 897 -25.09 32.44 19.35
N ASN A 898 -24.07 31.89 20.00
CA ASN A 898 -23.50 32.45 21.21
C ASN A 898 -22.18 33.16 20.89
N SER A 899 -22.05 34.42 21.29
CA SER A 899 -20.80 35.18 21.13
C SER A 899 -19.83 34.79 22.23
N VAL A 900 -18.62 34.36 21.86
CA VAL A 900 -17.60 33.88 22.80
C VAL A 900 -16.29 34.57 22.49
N GLY A 901 -15.86 35.52 23.32
CA GLY A 901 -14.68 36.35 23.07
C GLY A 901 -14.75 37.03 21.70
N LYS A 902 -13.78 36.75 20.82
CA LYS A 902 -13.75 37.28 19.44
C LYS A 902 -14.51 36.42 18.42
N GLY A 903 -14.93 35.22 18.80
CA GLY A 903 -15.56 34.23 17.93
C GLY A 903 -16.98 33.91 18.36
N LYS A 904 -17.47 32.74 17.93
CA LYS A 904 -18.85 32.31 18.19
C LYS A 904 -19.00 30.79 18.25
N VAL A 905 -20.06 30.33 18.90
CA VAL A 905 -20.56 28.96 18.78
C VAL A 905 -21.91 28.99 18.08
N ILE A 906 -22.05 28.19 17.02
CA ILE A 906 -23.30 27.93 16.32
C ILE A 906 -23.84 26.59 16.83
N PHE A 907 -24.89 26.69 17.63
CA PHE A 907 -25.49 25.56 18.30
C PHE A 907 -26.83 25.19 17.65
N ILE A 908 -26.96 23.93 17.22
CA ILE A 908 -28.22 23.38 16.72
C ILE A 908 -28.89 22.65 17.90
N ASN A 909 -29.96 23.24 18.44
CA ASN A 909 -30.71 22.73 19.59
C ASN A 909 -31.52 21.49 19.24
N SER A 910 -30.83 20.36 19.11
CA SER A 910 -31.40 19.04 18.86
C SER A 910 -30.55 17.96 19.53
N LEU A 911 -31.22 16.93 20.05
CA LEU A 911 -30.58 15.71 20.56
C LEU A 911 -30.08 14.77 19.46
N ASN A 912 -30.37 15.07 18.19
CA ASN A 912 -30.00 14.23 17.06
C ASN A 912 -28.58 14.54 16.55
N TYR A 913 -27.97 13.54 15.92
CA TYR A 913 -26.77 13.71 15.10
C TYR A 913 -27.10 14.40 13.75
N PRO A 914 -26.14 15.11 13.13
CA PRO A 914 -26.34 15.88 11.90
C PRO A 914 -27.00 15.15 10.71
N ALA A 915 -26.74 13.86 10.50
CA ALA A 915 -27.37 13.11 9.41
C ALA A 915 -28.85 12.79 9.63
N ASN A 916 -29.37 12.94 10.85
CA ASN A 916 -30.77 12.65 11.11
C ASN A 916 -31.66 13.53 10.20
N PRO A 917 -32.61 12.92 9.46
CA PRO A 917 -33.46 13.65 8.51
C PRO A 917 -34.18 14.86 9.12
N ALA A 918 -34.44 14.84 10.43
CA ALA A 918 -35.10 15.94 11.11
C ALA A 918 -34.26 17.22 11.15
N ILE A 919 -32.92 17.17 11.11
CA ILE A 919 -32.05 18.36 11.24
C ILE A 919 -30.99 18.50 10.13
N ARG A 920 -30.90 17.53 9.22
CA ARG A 920 -29.85 17.46 8.20
C ARG A 920 -29.78 18.70 7.31
N GLU A 921 -30.93 19.17 6.82
CA GLU A 921 -30.98 20.35 5.95
C GLU A 921 -30.47 21.61 6.65
N GLU A 922 -30.83 21.80 7.92
CA GLU A 922 -30.34 22.93 8.71
C GLU A 922 -28.84 22.86 8.96
N TYR A 923 -28.31 21.67 9.26
CA TYR A 923 -26.89 21.49 9.50
C TYR A 923 -26.08 21.72 8.21
N GLU A 924 -26.51 21.17 7.08
CA GLU A 924 -25.89 21.40 5.76
C GLU A 924 -25.89 22.89 5.38
N ALA A 925 -26.96 23.62 5.70
CA ALA A 925 -27.04 25.06 5.44
C ALA A 925 -26.03 25.85 6.29
N VAL A 926 -25.89 25.50 7.58
CA VAL A 926 -24.91 26.13 8.48
C VAL A 926 -23.48 25.86 8.01
N LEU A 927 -23.18 24.63 7.57
CA LEU A 927 -21.87 24.28 7.02
C LEU A 927 -21.54 25.12 5.77
N LYS A 928 -22.47 25.24 4.81
CA LYS A 928 -22.29 26.06 3.61
C LYS A 928 -22.05 27.52 3.95
N GLN A 929 -22.88 28.10 4.82
CA GLN A 929 -22.75 29.51 5.20
C GLN A 929 -21.40 29.79 5.86
N THR A 930 -20.99 28.96 6.82
CA THR A 930 -19.72 29.16 7.53
C THR A 930 -18.50 28.90 6.65
N ALA A 931 -18.59 27.96 5.70
CA ALA A 931 -17.58 27.76 4.68
C ALA A 931 -17.41 29.02 3.81
N GLU A 932 -18.50 29.58 3.29
CA GLU A 932 -18.49 30.81 2.50
C GLU A 932 -17.89 32.00 3.26
N GLU A 933 -18.23 32.16 4.54
CA GLU A 933 -17.66 33.18 5.42
C GLU A 933 -16.14 32.99 5.59
N ALA A 934 -15.68 31.75 5.84
CA ALA A 934 -14.27 31.44 6.04
C ALA A 934 -13.42 31.62 4.77
N CYS A 935 -13.94 31.19 3.61
CA CYS A 935 -13.29 31.37 2.30
C CYS A 935 -13.17 32.84 1.92
N ARG A 936 -14.21 33.65 2.19
CA ARG A 936 -14.19 35.09 1.87
C ARG A 936 -13.04 35.82 2.56
N ALA A 937 -12.68 35.40 3.78
CA ALA A 937 -11.54 35.96 4.50
C ALA A 937 -10.17 35.61 3.87
N GLU A 938 -10.10 34.74 2.87
CA GLU A 938 -8.89 34.47 2.07
C GLU A 938 -8.83 35.23 0.74
N TYR A 939 -9.91 35.91 0.32
CA TYR A 939 -10.01 36.55 -1.01
C TYR A 939 -9.02 37.70 -1.22
N GLU A 940 -8.55 38.33 -0.15
CA GLU A 940 -7.51 39.36 -0.25
C GLU A 940 -6.19 38.75 -0.73
N LYS A 941 -5.76 37.64 -0.13
CA LYS A 941 -4.50 36.96 -0.45
C LYS A 941 -4.55 36.11 -1.72
N GLY A 942 -5.74 35.63 -2.11
CA GLY A 942 -5.92 34.73 -3.23
C GLY A 942 -6.67 33.46 -2.83
N TYR A 943 -7.80 33.20 -3.48
CA TYR A 943 -8.60 31.99 -3.29
C TYR A 943 -9.42 31.65 -4.55
N ILE A 944 -9.95 30.44 -4.62
CA ILE A 944 -10.69 29.95 -5.79
C ILE A 944 -12.17 29.80 -5.46
N VAL A 945 -13.01 30.17 -6.42
CA VAL A 945 -14.44 29.88 -6.44
C VAL A 945 -14.75 29.18 -7.77
N SER A 946 -15.35 28.00 -7.70
CA SER A 946 -15.78 27.25 -8.89
C SER A 946 -16.94 26.32 -8.56
N ASP A 947 -17.91 26.26 -9.47
CA ASP A 947 -18.99 25.25 -9.48
C ASP A 947 -18.70 24.12 -10.49
N ASP A 948 -17.58 24.20 -11.21
CA ASP A 948 -17.16 23.27 -12.24
C ASP A 948 -16.33 22.10 -11.67
N THR A 949 -15.75 21.25 -12.52
CA THR A 949 -14.93 20.08 -12.17
C THR A 949 -13.53 20.42 -11.64
N VAL A 950 -13.44 21.39 -10.72
CA VAL A 950 -12.18 21.94 -10.20
C VAL A 950 -11.91 21.47 -8.76
N ASN A 951 -10.79 20.78 -8.57
CA ASN A 951 -10.20 20.49 -7.27
C ASN A 951 -9.03 21.46 -7.05
N PHE A 952 -8.95 22.10 -5.88
CA PHE A 952 -7.88 23.05 -5.59
C PHE A 952 -7.39 23.01 -4.15
N THR A 953 -6.13 23.41 -3.99
CA THR A 953 -5.44 23.53 -2.70
C THR A 953 -4.59 24.79 -2.69
N VAL A 954 -4.44 25.42 -1.52
CA VAL A 954 -3.73 26.69 -1.36
C VAL A 954 -2.58 26.52 -0.38
N PHE A 955 -1.43 27.11 -0.69
CA PHE A 955 -0.24 27.12 0.15
C PHE A 955 0.35 28.51 0.26
N ASP A 956 0.90 28.85 1.42
CA ASP A 956 1.71 30.05 1.62
C ASP A 956 3.19 29.65 1.72
N ARG A 957 4.07 30.36 1.00
CA ARG A 957 5.53 30.17 1.05
C ARG A 957 6.15 31.07 2.12
N GLU A 958 7.31 30.67 2.63
CA GLU A 958 8.06 31.45 3.63
C GLU A 958 8.49 32.84 3.13
N ASP A 959 8.66 33.01 1.82
CA ASP A 959 8.97 34.29 1.17
C ASP A 959 7.74 35.20 0.97
N GLY A 960 6.57 34.78 1.45
CA GLY A 960 5.33 35.56 1.42
C GLY A 960 4.51 35.40 0.13
N LEU A 961 4.93 34.53 -0.80
CA LEU A 961 4.15 34.18 -1.98
C LEU A 961 3.05 33.18 -1.64
N ARG A 962 1.91 33.26 -2.35
CA ARG A 962 0.85 32.24 -2.28
C ARG A 962 0.85 31.39 -3.53
N VAL A 963 0.77 30.08 -3.37
CA VAL A 963 0.68 29.11 -4.47
C VAL A 963 -0.66 28.40 -4.41
N ILE A 964 -1.36 28.35 -5.53
CA ILE A 964 -2.64 27.65 -5.67
C ILE A 964 -2.48 26.56 -6.73
N TYR A 965 -2.68 25.31 -6.34
CA TYR A 965 -2.75 24.18 -7.26
C TYR A 965 -4.21 23.93 -7.67
N LEU A 966 -4.43 23.69 -8.96
CA LEU A 966 -5.74 23.49 -9.57
C LEU A 966 -5.69 22.28 -10.50
N LEU A 967 -6.64 21.37 -10.32
CA LEU A 967 -6.82 20.17 -11.13
C LEU A 967 -8.21 20.17 -11.76
N ASN A 968 -8.29 19.89 -13.06
CA ASN A 968 -9.55 19.52 -13.71
C ASN A 968 -9.77 18.02 -13.51
N ILE A 969 -10.74 17.65 -12.67
CA ILE A 969 -11.01 16.25 -12.30
C ILE A 969 -11.91 15.52 -13.30
N ASP A 970 -12.28 16.15 -14.43
CA ASP A 970 -13.10 15.52 -15.46
C ASP A 970 -12.30 14.47 -16.27
N TRP A 971 -12.11 13.31 -15.66
CA TRP A 971 -11.46 12.16 -16.29
C TRP A 971 -12.35 11.41 -17.27
N TRP A 972 -13.67 11.65 -17.24
CA TRP A 972 -14.67 10.81 -17.89
C TRP A 972 -15.23 11.38 -19.19
N SER A 973 -15.21 12.70 -19.38
CA SER A 973 -15.78 13.35 -20.57
C SER A 973 -14.70 13.82 -21.56
N ASP A 974 -15.10 14.42 -22.67
CA ASP A 974 -14.18 15.06 -23.62
C ASP A 974 -13.79 16.50 -23.23
N LYS A 975 -14.32 17.03 -22.12
CA LYS A 975 -14.06 18.40 -21.65
C LYS A 975 -12.61 18.58 -21.19
N GLU A 976 -11.83 19.28 -21.99
CA GLU A 976 -10.42 19.56 -21.69
C GLU A 976 -10.20 20.74 -20.74
N ILE A 977 -11.13 21.68 -20.66
CA ILE A 977 -11.00 22.92 -19.87
C ILE A 977 -12.15 23.02 -18.87
N ALA A 978 -11.81 23.13 -17.59
CA ALA A 978 -12.72 23.57 -16.54
C ALA A 978 -12.56 25.07 -16.25
N LYS A 979 -13.62 25.71 -15.76
CA LYS A 979 -13.64 27.14 -15.45
C LYS A 979 -13.59 27.39 -13.94
N ALA A 980 -12.78 28.35 -13.52
CA ALA A 980 -12.76 28.84 -12.14
C ALA A 980 -12.63 30.36 -12.09
N THR A 981 -12.98 30.93 -10.94
CA THR A 981 -12.74 32.35 -10.64
C THR A 981 -11.70 32.47 -9.54
N LEU A 982 -10.59 33.14 -9.83
CA LEU A 982 -9.63 33.59 -8.82
C LEU A 982 -10.18 34.85 -8.15
N LYS A 983 -10.32 34.80 -6.82
CA LYS A 983 -10.59 35.96 -5.96
C LYS A 983 -9.26 36.41 -5.35
N TRP A 984 -8.78 37.59 -5.72
CA TRP A 984 -7.49 38.11 -5.26
C TRP A 984 -7.55 39.64 -5.16
N ASN A 985 -7.06 40.23 -4.06
CA ASN A 985 -7.25 41.64 -3.73
C ASN A 985 -8.72 42.09 -3.82
N ASN A 986 -9.66 41.20 -3.47
CA ASN A 986 -11.11 41.39 -3.60
C ASN A 986 -11.61 41.64 -5.05
N GLN A 987 -10.78 41.43 -6.07
CA GLN A 987 -11.16 41.39 -7.47
C GLN A 987 -11.41 39.95 -7.94
N SER A 988 -11.99 39.80 -9.13
CA SER A 988 -12.35 38.49 -9.71
C SER A 988 -11.73 38.34 -11.09
N PHE A 989 -11.04 37.23 -11.31
CA PHE A 989 -10.41 36.90 -12.59
C PHE A 989 -10.88 35.52 -13.02
N GLU A 990 -11.42 35.41 -14.25
CA GLU A 990 -11.75 34.10 -14.82
C GLU A 990 -10.46 33.41 -15.29
N ILE A 991 -10.33 32.13 -14.94
CA ILE A 991 -9.17 31.32 -15.29
C ILE A 991 -9.61 29.98 -15.89
N ASN A 992 -8.81 29.51 -16.85
CA ASN A 992 -8.96 28.21 -17.49
C ASN A 992 -8.06 27.18 -16.80
N ILE A 993 -8.65 26.06 -16.42
CA ILE A 993 -7.97 24.93 -15.80
C ILE A 993 -7.91 23.79 -16.81
N GLU A 994 -6.72 23.52 -17.32
CA GLU A 994 -6.51 22.45 -18.30
C GLU A 994 -6.48 21.08 -17.64
N ARG A 995 -7.05 20.08 -18.32
CA ARG A 995 -6.97 18.67 -17.95
C ARG A 995 -5.57 18.11 -18.18
N ASP A 996 -5.27 17.01 -17.49
CA ASP A 996 -4.04 16.23 -17.61
C ASP A 996 -2.77 16.99 -17.15
N LYS A 997 -2.95 18.11 -16.44
CA LYS A 997 -1.89 18.99 -15.95
C LYS A 997 -2.15 19.50 -14.53
N ILE A 998 -1.08 19.84 -13.80
CA ILE A 998 -1.16 20.57 -12.54
C ILE A 998 -1.11 22.07 -12.89
N ASN A 999 -2.24 22.77 -12.79
CA ASN A 999 -2.30 24.20 -13.07
C ASN A 999 -1.89 24.94 -11.79
N MET A 1000 -0.90 25.83 -11.87
CA MET A 1000 -0.31 26.48 -10.69
C MET A 1000 -0.40 27.99 -10.81
N ILE A 1001 -1.00 28.65 -9.81
CA ILE A 1001 -0.98 30.11 -9.71
C ILE A 1001 -0.04 30.50 -8.57
N THR A 1002 1.00 31.27 -8.87
CA THR A 1002 1.86 31.90 -7.86
C THR A 1002 1.54 33.38 -7.76
N LEU A 1003 1.16 33.86 -6.57
CA LEU A 1003 0.70 35.21 -6.29
C LEU A 1003 1.66 35.93 -5.35
N SER A 1004 2.05 37.15 -5.72
CA SER A 1004 2.58 38.17 -4.83
C SER A 1004 1.48 39.15 -4.41
N LYS A 1005 1.84 40.34 -3.92
CA LYS A 1005 0.86 41.39 -3.61
C LYS A 1005 0.27 42.03 -4.85
N SER A 1006 1.07 42.21 -5.91
CA SER A 1006 0.65 42.93 -7.12
C SER A 1006 0.67 42.11 -8.42
N VAL A 1007 1.33 40.95 -8.46
CA VAL A 1007 1.42 40.11 -9.66
C VAL A 1007 1.07 38.66 -9.35
N GLY A 1008 0.30 38.04 -10.25
CA GLY A 1008 0.05 36.61 -10.28
C GLY A 1008 0.59 35.99 -11.56
N VAL A 1009 1.07 34.75 -11.49
CA VAL A 1009 1.53 33.99 -12.66
C VAL A 1009 0.90 32.61 -12.63
N LEU A 1010 0.18 32.27 -13.70
CA LEU A 1010 -0.39 30.95 -13.92
C LEU A 1010 0.47 30.18 -14.93
N THR A 1011 1.04 29.07 -14.48
CA THR A 1011 1.77 28.10 -15.31
C THR A 1011 0.98 26.80 -15.41
N ARG A 1012 1.12 26.11 -16.54
CA ARG A 1012 0.28 24.94 -16.87
C ARG A 1012 1.05 23.73 -17.34
N ASP A 1013 2.36 23.80 -17.56
CA ASP A 1013 3.13 22.66 -18.06
C ASP A 1013 3.82 21.88 -16.92
N MET A 1014 4.57 20.84 -17.28
CA MET A 1014 5.28 19.98 -16.33
C MET A 1014 6.71 20.44 -16.02
N ASP A 1015 7.10 21.64 -16.46
CA ASP A 1015 8.51 22.10 -16.43
C ASP A 1015 8.72 23.51 -15.87
N THR A 1016 7.70 24.36 -15.89
CA THR A 1016 7.79 25.80 -15.64
C THR A 1016 7.34 26.14 -14.22
N GLU A 1017 8.31 26.51 -13.40
CA GLU A 1017 8.13 26.92 -12.01
C GLU A 1017 8.43 28.41 -11.81
N VAL A 1018 7.63 29.07 -10.96
CA VAL A 1018 7.94 30.41 -10.46
C VAL A 1018 8.87 30.30 -9.26
N VAL A 1019 10.15 30.58 -9.48
CA VAL A 1019 11.19 30.49 -8.44
C VAL A 1019 11.05 31.62 -7.43
N SER A 1020 10.86 32.85 -7.90
CA SER A 1020 10.69 34.02 -7.04
C SER A 1020 9.93 35.15 -7.73
N ILE A 1021 9.33 36.04 -6.92
CA ILE A 1021 8.75 37.31 -7.35
C ILE A 1021 9.31 38.39 -6.43
N HIS A 1022 10.06 39.34 -6.99
CA HIS A 1022 10.68 40.44 -6.26
C HIS A 1022 10.05 41.77 -6.66
N GLU A 1023 9.45 42.47 -5.70
CA GLU A 1023 8.82 43.78 -5.89
C GLU A 1023 9.75 44.89 -5.39
N SER A 1024 10.14 45.83 -6.26
CA SER A 1024 11.01 46.97 -5.90
C SER A 1024 10.72 48.21 -6.75
N ASN A 1025 10.55 49.37 -6.12
CA ASN A 1025 10.41 50.69 -6.76
C ASN A 1025 9.34 50.77 -7.89
N GLY A 1026 8.23 50.03 -7.78
CA GLY A 1026 7.15 50.04 -8.78
C GLY A 1026 7.35 49.05 -9.95
N ASP A 1027 8.46 48.32 -9.97
CA ASP A 1027 8.68 47.21 -10.89
C ASP A 1027 8.63 45.88 -10.13
N THR A 1028 8.06 44.87 -10.76
CA THR A 1028 8.04 43.49 -10.25
C THR A 1028 8.86 42.61 -11.16
N ILE A 1029 9.85 41.91 -10.62
CA ILE A 1029 10.67 40.94 -11.36
C ILE A 1029 10.18 39.55 -10.98
N VAL A 1030 9.65 38.83 -11.96
CA VAL A 1030 9.29 37.41 -11.84
C VAL A 1030 10.42 36.58 -12.41
N ARG A 1031 11.01 35.70 -11.59
CA ARG A 1031 11.98 34.70 -12.06
C ARG A 1031 11.30 33.37 -12.24
N LEU A 1032 11.34 32.88 -13.46
CA LEU A 1032 10.87 31.56 -13.86
C LEU A 1032 12.05 30.62 -14.07
N GLN A 1033 11.86 29.34 -13.79
CA GLN A 1033 12.70 28.29 -14.35
C GLN A 1033 11.88 27.35 -15.23
N GLY A 1034 12.44 26.91 -16.35
CA GLY A 1034 11.73 26.15 -17.38
C GLY A 1034 12.67 25.62 -18.46
N TYR A 1035 12.12 24.84 -19.39
CA TYR A 1035 12.85 24.39 -20.58
C TYR A 1035 11.93 24.38 -21.80
N GLY A 1036 12.39 24.95 -22.91
CA GLY A 1036 11.63 25.02 -24.15
C GLY A 1036 10.70 26.24 -24.23
N THR A 1037 9.66 26.14 -25.05
CA THR A 1037 8.68 27.22 -25.23
C THR A 1037 7.42 26.89 -24.45
N THR A 1038 6.95 27.85 -23.66
CA THR A 1038 5.75 27.71 -22.83
C THR A 1038 4.85 28.94 -22.93
N SER A 1039 3.56 28.76 -22.62
CA SER A 1039 2.60 29.83 -22.45
C SER A 1039 2.30 30.02 -20.97
N ILE A 1040 2.44 31.25 -20.49
CA ILE A 1040 2.09 31.64 -19.11
C ILE A 1040 1.03 32.73 -19.14
N GLU A 1041 0.20 32.78 -18.10
CA GLU A 1041 -0.73 33.87 -17.88
C GLU A 1041 -0.26 34.77 -16.74
N VAL A 1042 -0.05 36.05 -17.05
CA VAL A 1042 0.30 37.07 -16.06
C VAL A 1042 -0.96 37.82 -15.65
N ILE A 1043 -1.27 37.77 -14.37
CA ILE A 1043 -2.44 38.35 -13.74
C ILE A 1043 -2.01 39.61 -13.00
N THR A 1044 -2.59 40.74 -13.36
CA THR A 1044 -2.36 42.04 -12.70
C THR A 1044 -3.70 42.69 -12.37
N MET A 1045 -3.69 43.78 -11.60
CA MET A 1045 -4.91 44.57 -11.37
C MET A 1045 -5.52 45.15 -12.65
N ASN A 1046 -4.77 45.18 -13.76
CA ASN A 1046 -5.23 45.66 -15.07
C ASN A 1046 -5.83 44.53 -15.93
N GLY A 1047 -5.84 43.29 -15.45
CA GLY A 1047 -6.36 42.11 -16.15
C GLY A 1047 -5.33 41.00 -16.34
N VAL A 1048 -5.74 39.97 -17.08
CA VAL A 1048 -4.95 38.78 -17.42
C VAL A 1048 -4.35 38.96 -18.81
N ARG A 1049 -3.06 38.65 -18.96
CA ARG A 1049 -2.36 38.63 -20.25
C ARG A 1049 -1.64 37.31 -20.43
N GLU A 1050 -1.88 36.66 -21.56
CA GLU A 1050 -1.12 35.47 -21.96
C GLU A 1050 0.18 35.89 -22.65
N ASN A 1051 1.28 35.28 -22.26
CA ASN A 1051 2.60 35.50 -22.84
C ASN A 1051 3.21 34.15 -23.23
N THR A 1052 3.63 34.02 -24.48
CA THR A 1052 4.49 32.91 -24.91
C THR A 1052 5.94 33.29 -24.72
N ILE A 1053 6.67 32.50 -23.95
CA ILE A 1053 8.07 32.73 -23.62
C ILE A 1053 8.89 31.48 -23.94
N SER A 1054 10.17 31.68 -24.25
CA SER A 1054 11.14 30.59 -24.37
C SER A 1054 12.06 30.65 -23.17
N ILE A 1055 12.07 29.58 -22.38
CA ILE A 1055 12.88 29.44 -21.19
C ILE A 1055 13.96 28.40 -21.48
N ASN A 1056 15.22 28.75 -21.23
CA ASN A 1056 16.34 27.83 -21.33
C ASN A 1056 17.07 27.85 -19.99
N GLY A 1057 16.43 27.25 -18.98
CA GLY A 1057 16.89 27.35 -17.61
C GLY A 1057 16.16 28.39 -16.80
N PHE A 1058 16.68 29.62 -16.74
CA PHE A 1058 16.04 30.76 -16.08
C PHE A 1058 15.50 31.78 -17.08
N TYR A 1059 14.42 32.45 -16.71
CA TYR A 1059 13.86 33.59 -17.43
C TYR A 1059 13.38 34.66 -16.43
N ASP A 1060 13.94 35.86 -16.53
CA ASP A 1060 13.53 37.01 -15.72
C ASP A 1060 12.57 37.88 -16.54
N MET A 1061 11.36 38.06 -16.03
CA MET A 1061 10.31 38.89 -16.61
C MET A 1061 10.08 40.13 -15.74
N THR A 1062 10.19 41.31 -16.33
CA THR A 1062 9.81 42.56 -15.66
C THR A 1062 8.35 42.90 -15.95
N CYS A 1063 7.53 42.96 -14.90
CA CYS A 1063 6.17 43.45 -14.94
C CYS A 1063 6.15 44.87 -14.34
N SER A 1064 5.93 45.88 -15.17
CA SER A 1064 5.77 47.26 -14.73
C SER A 1064 4.38 47.45 -14.12
N THR A 1065 4.34 47.95 -12.87
CA THR A 1065 3.06 48.18 -12.15
C THR A 1065 2.45 49.58 -12.39
N CYS A 1066 3.10 50.44 -13.18
CA CYS A 1066 2.64 51.80 -13.51
C CYS A 1066 1.49 51.78 -14.55
N SER A 1067 0.36 52.50 -14.48
CA SER A 1067 -0.14 53.63 -13.66
C SER A 1067 -1.69 53.55 -13.70
N PHE A 1068 -2.50 54.05 -12.75
CA PHE A 1068 -2.96 55.45 -12.68
C PHE A 1068 -3.81 55.73 -11.41
N CYS A 1069 -3.54 56.92 -10.84
CA CYS A 1069 -4.41 57.87 -10.10
C CYS A 1069 -5.22 57.43 -8.88
#